data_AF-A0A1H6EVP0-F1
#
_entry.id   AF-A0A1H6EVP0-F1
#
_cell.length_a   1.000
_cell.length_b   1.000
_cell.length_c   1.000
_cell.angle_alpha   90.00
_cell.angle_beta   90.00
_cell.angle_gamma   90.00
#
_symmetry.space_group_name_H-M   'P 1'
#
loop_
_entity.id
_entity.type
_entity.pdbx_description
1 polymer ?
#
loop_
_entity_poly.entity_id
_entity_poly.type
_entity_poly.pdbx_seq_one_letter_code
_entity_poly.pdbx_strand_id
1 'polypeptide(L)'
;MVRLAYGVVTGRDQRVWDARGRPVPAGAPPGAPVVVGPAAEDPGPAVAELSRLVTAGGVLVTGAGIELGPGFVSARLDGARGDRRDAVLAAIRLLGLDGMARLGERPGVLVALFGAEATKRVGAAAARTIADERWAALQLASSASALLGSEQLEHVLGLGADAAVEPEPHATPSAMAAHLQQVLAPCSSRRRLDLLLDLWVRVAARQEEGRRRVRLRATQARQSRLEELTRRYNAYEDDYAVGYVRAALGREPTVGEAVRWFPQEWHWLQILNRATHNAMAATVLLRTAAAVADHGVADGLARCAGQIRAAADLLDQHEAGRAARRVPGLAGLPARPGCYVRDLARHLDAPAEPYVRQRLARAADYAQVVLKSVHELVRSGSERLRPWARNDLRKWRAAVGYTAERPPADWIQPPVSGDRPPLAQRLTDRPEAAPEELETAGDLLWYGELADALARLNGHARAAIEFQDTVLYADFDPIPEHDLTPGLDTLASALAGAAQLVSLGARPPRRCRDWQELVSGLTGSLEIALALVEPFRLPKPLAAVDGIVVPGTDARVEWARSPRTLAVWASYMGNCIAEPFYVDDAMKGTCVLAALRAPDGTILANAEVQHRRSGWHLAELQARFNTDPDPGLKERLTRWLATLPPPPAERPPAREPLPPPTRERPVSRRADRLFAEVSGPLAEQAGHALADPATASALLTLEALHEARTGTTTRAAGAPASASVPTSAGAPTSARVPASIAGGQGAVPATDVLMALRRLPADRIDRALLNALPEVGLSELWRATGVRPLAVALAALDPELRARFDNLGLLLTDAPLPRSLRKLARHGTIAPARSMELVTRRIRAALGRLARAADPILAGHVTRHADAAFLPPLIVAVTTWPPAQPTVPITAPRETTVPGFPRSDLEDPAGPWLRAFPDAAELGADLDVFWDRIATGGLRVPAAWLGNGGWPALWQRATRPPRQHRRPHAPSGPSLEECSR
;
A
#
# COMPACT_ATOMS: atom_id res chain seq x y z
N MET A 1 46.45 -30.51 10.88
CA MET A 1 45.01 -30.79 10.89
C MET A 1 44.27 -29.54 10.48
N VAL A 2 43.42 -29.63 9.46
CA VAL A 2 42.60 -28.51 8.98
C VAL A 2 41.19 -28.68 9.54
N ARG A 3 40.60 -27.60 10.04
CA ARG A 3 39.20 -27.59 10.46
C ARG A 3 38.30 -27.37 9.24
N LEU A 4 37.33 -28.24 9.09
CA LEU A 4 36.30 -28.18 8.07
C LEU A 4 34.98 -27.74 8.71
N ALA A 5 34.03 -27.36 7.86
CA ALA A 5 32.68 -27.06 8.27
C ALA A 5 32.05 -28.21 9.09
N TYR A 6 31.07 -27.85 9.94
CA TYR A 6 30.30 -28.81 10.74
C TYR A 6 31.12 -29.58 11.79
N GLY A 7 32.26 -29.02 12.21
CA GLY A 7 33.09 -29.58 13.28
C GLY A 7 33.96 -30.76 12.85
N VAL A 8 34.11 -31.01 11.55
CA VAL A 8 34.94 -32.10 11.02
C VAL A 8 36.42 -31.69 11.01
N VAL A 9 37.31 -32.60 11.39
CA VAL A 9 38.76 -32.41 11.37
C VAL A 9 39.39 -33.47 10.50
N THR A 10 40.32 -33.07 9.63
CA THR A 10 41.04 -34.01 8.74
C THR A 10 41.85 -35.03 9.53
N GLY A 11 41.87 -36.29 9.06
CA GLY A 11 42.73 -37.35 9.59
C GLY A 11 44.24 -37.04 9.44
N ARG A 12 45.10 -37.83 10.10
CA ARG A 12 46.57 -37.64 10.07
C ARG A 12 47.17 -37.81 8.67
N ASP A 13 46.58 -38.67 7.83
CA ASP A 13 47.06 -38.99 6.49
C ASP A 13 46.31 -38.23 5.37
N GLN A 14 45.43 -37.29 5.75
CA GLN A 14 44.63 -36.51 4.82
C GLN A 14 45.20 -35.10 4.63
N ARG A 15 45.15 -34.61 3.39
CA ARG A 15 45.51 -33.24 3.01
C ARG A 15 44.30 -32.54 2.37
N VAL A 16 44.32 -31.21 2.35
CA VAL A 16 43.25 -30.35 1.84
C VAL A 16 43.76 -29.47 0.72
N TRP A 17 43.04 -29.43 -0.40
CA TRP A 17 43.37 -28.61 -1.57
C TRP A 17 42.23 -27.63 -1.91
N ASP A 18 42.59 -26.43 -2.34
CA ASP A 18 41.66 -25.43 -2.87
C ASP A 18 41.12 -25.85 -4.26
N ALA A 19 40.14 -25.10 -4.77
CA ALA A 19 39.56 -25.33 -6.10
C ALA A 19 40.55 -25.17 -7.27
N ARG A 20 41.80 -24.78 -7.01
CA ARG A 20 42.89 -24.69 -8.00
C ARG A 20 43.94 -25.80 -7.80
N GLY A 21 43.67 -26.77 -6.94
CA GLY A 21 44.57 -27.89 -6.64
C GLY A 21 45.78 -27.53 -5.80
N ARG A 22 45.77 -26.37 -5.13
CA ARG A 22 46.87 -25.94 -4.26
C ARG A 22 46.56 -26.31 -2.81
N PRO A 23 47.56 -26.74 -2.01
CA PRO A 23 47.36 -26.94 -0.58
C PRO A 23 46.78 -25.67 0.07
N VAL A 24 45.75 -25.84 0.90
CA VAL A 24 45.05 -24.69 1.52
C VAL A 24 46.01 -23.92 2.44
N PRO A 25 46.26 -22.62 2.20
CA PRO A 25 47.13 -21.81 3.04
C PRO A 25 46.46 -21.42 4.37
N ALA A 26 47.27 -21.04 5.36
CA ALA A 26 46.77 -20.42 6.59
C ALA A 26 46.07 -19.09 6.24
N GLY A 27 44.78 -18.97 6.56
CA GLY A 27 43.97 -17.77 6.26
C GLY A 27 43.12 -17.83 4.99
N ALA A 28 42.88 -19.02 4.41
CA ALA A 28 41.92 -19.16 3.32
C ALA A 28 40.50 -18.70 3.73
N PRO A 29 39.67 -18.22 2.77
CA PRO A 29 38.33 -17.70 3.07
C PRO A 29 37.47 -18.75 3.80
N PRO A 30 36.80 -18.36 4.91
CA PRO A 30 35.87 -19.24 5.60
C PRO A 30 34.82 -19.83 4.67
N GLY A 31 34.50 -21.11 4.85
CA GLY A 31 33.49 -21.80 4.05
C GLY A 31 33.83 -22.07 2.57
N ALA A 32 35.06 -21.81 2.13
CA ALA A 32 35.50 -22.08 0.77
C ALA A 32 35.42 -23.59 0.43
N PRO A 33 35.04 -23.95 -0.82
CA PRO A 33 34.98 -25.33 -1.27
C PRO A 33 36.38 -25.92 -1.40
N VAL A 34 36.57 -27.14 -0.89
CA VAL A 34 37.87 -27.83 -0.87
C VAL A 34 37.73 -29.31 -1.17
N VAL A 35 38.83 -29.91 -1.63
CA VAL A 35 39.00 -31.36 -1.76
C VAL A 35 39.75 -31.89 -0.54
N VAL A 36 39.30 -33.00 0.03
CA VAL A 36 39.98 -33.71 1.13
C VAL A 36 40.27 -35.13 0.69
N GLY A 37 41.50 -35.60 0.86
CA GLY A 37 41.90 -36.95 0.44
C GLY A 37 43.34 -37.31 0.83
N PRO A 38 43.86 -38.47 0.36
CA PRO A 38 45.16 -39.01 0.75
C PRO A 38 46.30 -38.10 0.32
N ALA A 39 47.25 -37.79 1.21
CA ALA A 39 48.33 -36.85 0.93
C ALA A 39 49.29 -37.29 -0.21
N ALA A 40 49.33 -38.59 -0.52
CA ALA A 40 50.22 -39.20 -1.51
C ALA A 40 49.64 -39.29 -2.93
N GLU A 41 48.36 -38.97 -3.12
CA GLU A 41 47.68 -39.08 -4.42
C GLU A 41 47.52 -37.72 -5.12
N ASP A 42 47.39 -37.74 -6.46
CA ASP A 42 47.17 -36.54 -7.27
C ASP A 42 45.73 -36.04 -7.12
N PRO A 43 45.50 -34.83 -6.56
CA PRO A 43 44.16 -34.28 -6.39
C PRO A 43 43.54 -33.76 -7.70
N GLY A 44 44.28 -33.69 -8.81
CA GLY A 44 43.86 -33.07 -10.07
C GLY A 44 42.46 -33.48 -10.57
N PRO A 45 42.16 -34.78 -10.70
CA PRO A 45 40.83 -35.25 -11.11
C PRO A 45 39.72 -34.86 -10.13
N ALA A 46 39.99 -34.94 -8.81
CA ALA A 46 39.03 -34.58 -7.77
C ALA A 46 38.77 -33.06 -7.73
N VAL A 47 39.78 -32.23 -8.01
CA VAL A 47 39.64 -30.76 -8.10
C VAL A 47 38.79 -30.37 -9.30
N ALA A 48 38.97 -31.03 -10.44
CA ALA A 48 38.13 -30.82 -11.62
C ALA A 48 36.67 -31.19 -11.33
N GLU A 49 36.43 -32.31 -10.64
CA GLU A 49 35.08 -32.70 -10.21
C GLU A 49 34.46 -31.73 -9.21
N LEU A 50 35.24 -31.24 -8.22
CA LEU A 50 34.79 -30.22 -7.29
C LEU A 50 34.33 -28.95 -8.03
N SER A 51 35.08 -28.52 -9.05
CA SER A 51 34.70 -27.35 -9.85
C SER A 51 33.39 -27.58 -10.62
N ARG A 52 33.18 -28.79 -11.19
CA ARG A 52 31.90 -29.14 -11.82
C ARG A 52 30.73 -29.08 -10.84
N LEU A 53 30.90 -29.60 -9.62
CA LEU A 53 29.88 -29.56 -8.57
C LEU A 53 29.55 -28.13 -8.15
N VAL A 54 30.57 -27.27 -7.98
CA VAL A 54 30.36 -25.85 -7.62
C VAL A 54 29.62 -25.11 -8.74
N THR A 55 29.95 -25.38 -10.02
CA THR A 55 29.24 -24.78 -11.15
C THR A 55 27.79 -25.25 -11.25
N ALA A 56 27.52 -26.53 -11.00
CA ALA A 56 26.19 -27.11 -11.20
C ALA A 56 25.24 -26.89 -10.00
N GLY A 57 25.75 -26.98 -8.76
CA GLY A 57 24.95 -26.94 -7.54
C GLY A 57 25.36 -25.88 -6.52
N GLY A 58 26.36 -25.05 -6.83
CA GLY A 58 26.88 -24.02 -5.93
C GLY A 58 27.80 -24.57 -4.84
N VAL A 59 28.36 -23.65 -4.03
CA VAL A 59 29.34 -23.97 -2.99
C VAL A 59 28.76 -24.82 -1.85
N LEU A 60 27.45 -24.70 -1.57
CA LEU A 60 26.80 -25.43 -0.48
C LEU A 60 26.93 -26.95 -0.64
N VAL A 61 26.77 -27.45 -1.87
CA VAL A 61 26.81 -28.88 -2.20
C VAL A 61 28.15 -29.52 -1.80
N THR A 62 29.25 -28.76 -1.83
CA THR A 62 30.57 -29.31 -1.51
C THR A 62 30.72 -29.68 -0.04
N GLY A 63 29.86 -29.16 0.84
CA GLY A 63 29.84 -29.51 2.27
C GLY A 63 29.27 -30.90 2.56
N ALA A 64 28.71 -31.59 1.57
CA ALA A 64 27.97 -32.84 1.78
C ALA A 64 28.87 -34.08 1.97
N GLY A 65 30.16 -33.99 1.60
CA GLY A 65 31.07 -35.15 1.59
C GLY A 65 30.93 -36.02 0.34
N ILE A 66 30.70 -35.42 -0.83
CA ILE A 66 30.53 -36.15 -2.10
C ILE A 66 31.85 -36.79 -2.49
N GLU A 67 31.84 -38.08 -2.84
CA GLU A 67 32.97 -38.78 -3.43
C GLU A 67 33.33 -38.17 -4.79
N LEU A 68 34.57 -37.67 -4.89
CA LEU A 68 35.14 -37.02 -6.07
C LEU A 68 36.05 -37.95 -6.88
N GLY A 69 36.40 -39.10 -6.30
CA GLY A 69 37.32 -40.11 -6.81
C GLY A 69 37.82 -40.99 -5.67
N PRO A 70 38.62 -42.03 -5.94
CA PRO A 70 39.11 -42.97 -4.93
C PRO A 70 39.76 -42.23 -3.74
N GLY A 71 39.15 -42.32 -2.55
CA GLY A 71 39.66 -41.69 -1.33
C GLY A 71 39.49 -40.17 -1.22
N PHE A 72 38.96 -39.49 -2.25
CA PHE A 72 38.75 -38.03 -2.26
C PHE A 72 37.29 -37.66 -2.06
N VAL A 73 37.03 -36.71 -1.17
CA VAL A 73 35.70 -36.18 -0.87
C VAL A 73 35.65 -34.66 -0.95
N SER A 74 34.47 -34.12 -1.26
CA SER A 74 34.20 -32.69 -1.19
C SER A 74 34.04 -32.24 0.27
N ALA A 75 34.56 -31.06 0.61
CA ALA A 75 34.25 -30.42 1.88
C ALA A 75 34.17 -28.89 1.74
N ARG A 76 33.91 -28.21 2.86
CA ARG A 76 34.04 -26.77 3.03
C ARG A 76 34.95 -26.48 4.21
N LEU A 77 35.73 -25.40 4.12
CA LEU A 77 36.51 -24.91 5.25
C LEU A 77 35.61 -24.44 6.40
N ASP A 78 36.18 -24.39 7.60
CA ASP A 78 35.52 -23.85 8.80
C ASP A 78 34.95 -22.44 8.58
N GLY A 79 33.90 -22.09 9.30
CA GLY A 79 33.14 -20.84 9.14
C GLY A 79 32.15 -20.82 7.96
N ALA A 80 31.87 -21.97 7.33
CA ALA A 80 30.73 -22.13 6.45
C ALA A 80 29.40 -21.89 7.18
N ARG A 81 28.49 -21.13 6.57
CA ARG A 81 27.10 -20.98 7.02
C ARG A 81 26.26 -22.23 6.73
N GLY A 82 25.23 -22.45 7.55
CA GLY A 82 24.30 -23.58 7.47
C GLY A 82 24.77 -24.80 8.28
N ASP A 83 24.05 -25.91 8.15
CA ASP A 83 24.42 -27.20 8.74
C ASP A 83 24.74 -28.25 7.66
N ARG A 84 25.10 -29.47 8.08
CA ARG A 84 25.40 -30.57 7.16
C ARG A 84 24.15 -31.03 6.40
N ARG A 85 22.96 -30.89 6.98
CA ARG A 85 21.68 -31.27 6.36
C ARG A 85 21.41 -30.43 5.12
N ASP A 86 21.72 -29.14 5.17
CA ASP A 86 21.58 -28.23 4.03
C ASP A 86 22.44 -28.70 2.84
N ALA A 87 23.69 -29.06 3.11
CA ALA A 87 24.63 -29.54 2.10
C ALA A 87 24.18 -30.89 1.51
N VAL A 88 23.76 -31.84 2.35
CA VAL A 88 23.27 -33.15 1.92
C VAL A 88 22.00 -33.02 1.07
N LEU A 89 21.03 -32.18 1.46
CA LEU A 89 19.82 -31.99 0.67
C LEU A 89 20.13 -31.34 -0.69
N ALA A 90 21.01 -30.33 -0.72
CA ALA A 90 21.46 -29.71 -1.96
C ALA A 90 22.16 -30.74 -2.89
N ALA A 91 22.98 -31.61 -2.31
CA ALA A 91 23.64 -32.67 -3.07
C ALA A 91 22.67 -33.71 -3.63
N ILE A 92 21.65 -34.14 -2.87
CA ILE A 92 20.62 -35.07 -3.35
C ILE A 92 19.83 -34.47 -4.52
N ARG A 93 19.49 -33.17 -4.46
CA ARG A 93 18.82 -32.47 -5.57
C ARG A 93 19.67 -32.45 -6.84
N LEU A 94 20.99 -32.31 -6.71
CA LEU A 94 21.92 -32.29 -7.84
C LEU A 94 22.18 -33.71 -8.40
N LEU A 95 22.34 -34.70 -7.53
CA LEU A 95 22.78 -36.05 -7.88
C LEU A 95 21.64 -36.99 -8.25
N GLY A 96 20.40 -36.69 -7.84
CA GLY A 96 19.26 -37.57 -7.98
C GLY A 96 19.39 -38.86 -7.16
N LEU A 97 18.48 -39.82 -7.40
CA LEU A 97 18.45 -41.08 -6.67
C LEU A 97 19.69 -41.96 -6.97
N ASP A 98 20.10 -42.00 -8.24
CA ASP A 98 21.21 -42.86 -8.71
C ASP A 98 22.58 -42.40 -8.21
N GLY A 99 22.75 -41.09 -8.02
CA GLY A 99 24.01 -40.51 -7.53
C GLY A 99 24.17 -40.53 -6.00
N MET A 100 23.16 -40.96 -5.23
CA MET A 100 23.22 -40.93 -3.76
C MET A 100 24.32 -41.80 -3.15
N ALA A 101 24.78 -42.85 -3.85
CA ALA A 101 25.88 -43.70 -3.38
C ALA A 101 27.17 -42.89 -3.14
N ARG A 102 27.35 -41.78 -3.86
CA ARG A 102 28.50 -40.88 -3.72
C ARG A 102 28.50 -40.07 -2.42
N LEU A 103 27.40 -40.05 -1.66
CA LEU A 103 27.29 -39.36 -0.37
C LEU A 103 27.72 -40.22 0.82
N GLY A 104 28.19 -41.44 0.56
CA GLY A 104 28.57 -42.43 1.56
C GLY A 104 27.43 -43.37 1.92
N GLU A 105 27.55 -44.04 3.07
CA GLU A 105 26.57 -45.04 3.49
C GLU A 105 25.17 -44.44 3.71
N ARG A 106 24.15 -45.12 3.19
CA ARG A 106 22.74 -44.70 3.24
C ARG A 106 22.26 -44.32 4.66
N PRO A 107 22.60 -45.05 5.74
CA PRO A 107 22.25 -44.64 7.11
C PRO A 107 22.83 -43.28 7.49
N GLY A 108 24.08 -42.98 7.09
CA GLY A 108 24.72 -41.69 7.36
C GLY A 108 24.02 -40.52 6.68
N VAL A 109 23.55 -40.71 5.43
CA VAL A 109 22.76 -39.71 4.70
C VAL A 109 21.41 -39.44 5.37
N LEU A 110 20.71 -40.50 5.77
CA LEU A 110 19.41 -40.37 6.47
C LEU A 110 19.56 -39.71 7.85
N VAL A 111 20.60 -40.06 8.60
CA VAL A 111 20.91 -39.43 9.89
C VAL A 111 21.26 -37.95 9.70
N ALA A 112 21.97 -37.58 8.63
CA ALA A 112 22.22 -36.17 8.33
C ALA A 112 20.91 -35.39 8.07
N LEU A 113 19.95 -36.01 7.36
CA LEU A 113 18.67 -35.37 7.04
C LEU A 113 17.67 -35.31 8.19
N PHE A 114 17.57 -36.38 9.00
CA PHE A 114 16.49 -36.56 9.97
C PHE A 114 16.97 -36.73 11.42
N GLY A 115 18.27 -36.85 11.67
CA GLY A 115 18.83 -37.06 13.01
C GLY A 115 18.44 -38.41 13.60
N ALA A 116 18.02 -38.41 14.87
CA ALA A 116 17.63 -39.63 15.60
C ALA A 116 16.38 -40.33 15.02
N GLU A 117 15.57 -39.60 14.23
CA GLU A 117 14.34 -40.13 13.63
C GLU A 117 14.58 -40.87 12.30
N ALA A 118 15.84 -41.08 11.91
CA ALA A 118 16.25 -41.79 10.71
C ALA A 118 15.98 -43.31 10.78
N THR A 119 14.71 -43.71 10.77
CA THR A 119 14.30 -45.13 10.78
C THR A 119 14.28 -45.74 9.37
N LYS A 120 14.20 -47.08 9.29
CA LYS A 120 14.03 -47.79 8.00
C LYS A 120 12.79 -47.33 7.24
N ARG A 121 11.69 -47.03 7.93
CA ARG A 121 10.43 -46.59 7.31
C ARG A 121 10.54 -45.17 6.76
N VAL A 122 11.09 -44.24 7.54
CA VAL A 122 11.41 -42.87 7.09
C VAL A 122 12.35 -42.90 5.90
N GLY A 123 13.38 -43.76 5.91
CA GLY A 123 14.30 -43.93 4.79
C GLY A 123 13.67 -44.49 3.51
N ALA A 124 12.62 -45.31 3.62
CA ALA A 124 11.85 -45.79 2.47
C ALA A 124 10.92 -44.70 1.93
N ALA A 125 10.27 -43.94 2.81
CA ALA A 125 9.44 -42.80 2.44
C ALA A 125 10.27 -41.72 1.73
N ALA A 126 11.43 -41.33 2.29
CA ALA A 126 12.32 -40.33 1.71
C ALA A 126 12.82 -40.74 0.31
N ALA A 127 13.15 -42.02 0.11
CA ALA A 127 13.57 -42.52 -1.21
C ALA A 127 12.45 -42.41 -2.26
N ARG A 128 11.19 -42.68 -1.89
CA ARG A 128 10.04 -42.43 -2.78
C ARG A 128 9.88 -40.94 -3.07
N THR A 129 9.94 -40.09 -2.05
CA THR A 129 9.84 -38.63 -2.21
C THR A 129 10.93 -38.07 -3.13
N ILE A 130 12.16 -38.60 -3.06
CA ILE A 130 13.26 -38.23 -3.98
C ILE A 130 12.97 -38.72 -5.40
N ALA A 131 12.52 -39.97 -5.56
CA ALA A 131 12.18 -40.53 -6.87
C ALA A 131 11.04 -39.77 -7.57
N ASP A 132 10.07 -39.30 -6.80
CA ASP A 132 8.94 -38.49 -7.28
C ASP A 132 9.29 -36.98 -7.42
N GLU A 133 10.53 -36.59 -7.15
CA GLU A 133 10.99 -35.19 -7.16
C GLU A 133 10.17 -34.23 -6.26
N ARG A 134 9.59 -34.75 -5.17
CA ARG A 134 8.76 -33.99 -4.21
C ARG A 134 9.62 -33.21 -3.21
N TRP A 135 10.45 -32.32 -3.74
CA TRP A 135 11.53 -31.61 -3.03
C TRP A 135 11.07 -30.74 -1.85
N ALA A 136 9.88 -30.13 -1.94
CA ALA A 136 9.33 -29.32 -0.85
C ALA A 136 8.91 -30.18 0.35
N ALA A 137 8.35 -31.36 0.11
CA ALA A 137 7.98 -32.31 1.17
C ALA A 137 9.24 -32.86 1.86
N LEU A 138 10.28 -33.21 1.09
CA LEU A 138 11.56 -33.65 1.63
C LEU A 138 12.22 -32.57 2.49
N GLN A 139 12.24 -31.33 2.00
CA GLN A 139 12.76 -30.18 2.73
C GLN A 139 12.01 -29.94 4.04
N LEU A 140 10.67 -29.91 4.00
CA LEU A 140 9.85 -29.70 5.18
C LEU A 140 10.04 -30.81 6.22
N ALA A 141 10.05 -32.08 5.78
CA ALA A 141 10.29 -33.22 6.67
C ALA A 141 11.67 -33.15 7.32
N SER A 142 12.70 -32.82 6.52
CA SER A 142 14.06 -32.65 7.03
C SER A 142 14.14 -31.49 8.02
N SER A 143 13.46 -30.36 7.78
CA SER A 143 13.40 -29.24 8.73
C SER A 143 12.65 -29.57 10.01
N ALA A 144 11.57 -30.35 9.93
CA ALA A 144 10.72 -30.69 11.07
C ALA A 144 11.23 -31.87 11.91
N SER A 145 12.33 -32.50 11.53
CA SER A 145 12.80 -33.76 12.14
C SER A 145 13.20 -33.65 13.63
N ALA A 146 13.50 -32.45 14.11
CA ALA A 146 13.78 -32.21 15.53
C ALA A 146 12.50 -32.06 16.38
N LEU A 147 11.33 -31.89 15.74
CA LEU A 147 10.05 -31.59 16.39
C LEU A 147 9.01 -32.71 16.27
N LEU A 148 9.15 -33.54 15.25
CA LEU A 148 8.23 -34.59 14.86
C LEU A 148 8.88 -35.97 15.04
N GLY A 149 8.10 -36.95 15.48
CA GLY A 149 8.55 -38.34 15.52
C GLY A 149 8.51 -39.00 14.14
N SER A 150 9.20 -40.14 14.00
CA SER A 150 9.31 -40.91 12.75
C SER A 150 7.98 -41.16 12.01
N GLU A 151 6.91 -41.58 12.71
CA GLU A 151 5.59 -41.78 12.07
C GLU A 151 5.01 -40.49 11.50
N GLN A 152 5.22 -39.36 12.17
CA GLN A 152 4.76 -38.05 11.69
C GLN A 152 5.58 -37.58 10.49
N LEU A 153 6.89 -37.87 10.46
CA LEU A 153 7.74 -37.59 9.31
C LEU A 153 7.34 -38.39 8.07
N GLU A 154 6.89 -39.65 8.23
CA GLU A 154 6.34 -40.43 7.11
C GLU A 154 5.11 -39.74 6.49
N HIS A 155 4.25 -39.11 7.30
CA HIS A 155 3.10 -38.35 6.81
C HIS A 155 3.54 -37.10 6.04
N VAL A 156 4.51 -36.33 6.56
CA VAL A 156 5.03 -35.14 5.87
C VAL A 156 5.71 -35.52 4.55
N LEU A 157 6.47 -36.61 4.52
CA LEU A 157 7.10 -37.13 3.31
C LEU A 157 6.08 -37.66 2.28
N GLY A 158 4.83 -37.92 2.69
CA GLY A 158 3.72 -38.28 1.80
C GLY A 158 3.04 -37.08 1.11
N LEU A 159 3.37 -35.85 1.50
CA LEU A 159 2.77 -34.64 0.93
C LEU A 159 3.18 -34.43 -0.54
N GLY A 160 2.32 -33.77 -1.31
CA GLY A 160 2.57 -33.42 -2.72
C GLY A 160 2.04 -34.38 -3.77
N ALA A 161 1.38 -35.49 -3.39
CA ALA A 161 0.70 -36.38 -4.34
C ALA A 161 -0.53 -35.72 -4.99
N ASP A 162 -1.32 -34.99 -4.20
CA ASP A 162 -2.57 -34.36 -4.66
C ASP A 162 -2.47 -32.83 -4.83
N ALA A 163 -1.44 -32.20 -4.25
CA ALA A 163 -1.24 -30.75 -4.28
C ALA A 163 0.24 -30.39 -4.21
N ALA A 164 0.82 -30.01 -5.35
CA ALA A 164 2.23 -29.68 -5.46
C ALA A 164 2.53 -28.31 -4.83
N VAL A 165 3.54 -28.29 -3.95
CA VAL A 165 4.18 -27.06 -3.45
C VAL A 165 5.57 -27.00 -4.05
N GLU A 166 5.89 -25.89 -4.69
CA GLU A 166 7.23 -25.63 -5.21
C GLU A 166 8.18 -25.28 -4.06
N PRO A 167 9.38 -25.87 -4.01
CA PRO A 167 10.39 -25.51 -3.02
C PRO A 167 10.93 -24.10 -3.27
N GLU A 168 11.20 -23.35 -2.21
CA GLU A 168 11.94 -22.08 -2.32
C GLU A 168 13.44 -22.39 -2.51
N PRO A 169 14.07 -22.01 -3.64
CA PRO A 169 15.43 -22.42 -3.97
C PRO A 169 16.49 -21.99 -2.96
N HIS A 170 16.27 -20.84 -2.31
CA HIS A 170 17.21 -20.23 -1.38
C HIS A 170 16.94 -20.56 0.10
N ALA A 171 15.83 -21.21 0.40
CA ALA A 171 15.52 -21.60 1.77
C ALA A 171 16.37 -22.82 2.16
N THR A 172 17.08 -22.76 3.28
CA THR A 172 17.83 -23.90 3.81
C THR A 172 16.99 -24.69 4.83
N PRO A 173 17.07 -26.03 4.83
CA PRO A 173 16.43 -26.85 5.85
C PRO A 173 16.72 -26.43 7.29
N SER A 174 17.96 -26.04 7.58
CA SER A 174 18.40 -25.61 8.91
C SER A 174 17.73 -24.32 9.38
N ALA A 175 17.59 -23.32 8.50
CA ALA A 175 16.90 -22.07 8.82
C ALA A 175 15.40 -22.32 9.08
N MET A 176 14.78 -23.14 8.24
CA MET A 176 13.39 -23.56 8.45
C MET A 176 13.22 -24.36 9.75
N ALA A 177 14.20 -25.21 10.11
CA ALA A 177 14.18 -25.96 11.36
C ALA A 177 14.23 -25.03 12.58
N ALA A 178 15.07 -23.99 12.54
CA ALA A 178 15.14 -22.97 13.58
C ALA A 178 13.81 -22.21 13.72
N HIS A 179 13.22 -21.77 12.61
CA HIS A 179 11.90 -21.10 12.63
C HIS A 179 10.80 -22.02 13.18
N LEU A 180 10.76 -23.29 12.76
CA LEU A 180 9.81 -24.26 13.28
C LEU A 180 9.98 -24.49 14.78
N GLN A 181 11.22 -24.62 15.25
CA GLN A 181 11.50 -24.79 16.68
C GLN A 181 10.98 -23.60 17.46
N GLN A 182 11.26 -22.38 17.00
CA GLN A 182 10.82 -21.15 17.65
C GLN A 182 9.30 -21.03 17.73
N VAL A 183 8.59 -21.38 16.65
CA VAL A 183 7.13 -21.19 16.55
C VAL A 183 6.35 -22.33 17.20
N LEU A 184 6.77 -23.59 16.97
CA LEU A 184 5.97 -24.78 17.26
C LEU A 184 6.44 -25.58 18.48
N ALA A 185 7.62 -25.29 19.06
CA ALA A 185 8.04 -25.96 20.29
C ALA A 185 7.02 -25.86 21.44
N PRO A 186 6.31 -24.72 21.66
CA PRO A 186 5.28 -24.62 22.69
C PRO A 186 4.03 -25.47 22.45
N CYS A 187 3.81 -25.97 21.23
CA CYS A 187 2.67 -26.79 20.86
C CYS A 187 2.91 -28.26 21.20
N SER A 188 1.83 -29.04 21.42
CA SER A 188 1.92 -30.49 21.61
C SER A 188 2.30 -31.21 20.32
N SER A 189 2.95 -32.38 20.41
CA SER A 189 3.42 -33.15 19.25
C SER A 189 2.33 -33.40 18.18
N ARG A 190 1.12 -33.82 18.59
CA ARG A 190 -0.01 -33.99 17.65
C ARG A 190 -0.35 -32.68 16.92
N ARG A 191 -0.39 -31.57 17.66
CA ARG A 191 -0.74 -30.26 17.09
C ARG A 191 0.31 -29.75 16.11
N ARG A 192 1.60 -30.03 16.35
CA ARG A 192 2.69 -29.64 15.43
C ARG A 192 2.48 -30.22 14.03
N LEU A 193 2.08 -31.49 13.93
CA LEU A 193 1.76 -32.10 12.65
C LEU A 193 0.53 -31.47 11.99
N ASP A 194 -0.58 -31.32 12.73
CA ASP A 194 -1.81 -30.71 12.19
C ASP A 194 -1.55 -29.30 11.62
N LEU A 195 -0.76 -28.48 12.32
CA LEU A 195 -0.39 -27.13 11.87
C LEU A 195 0.48 -27.14 10.60
N LEU A 196 1.39 -28.10 10.47
CA LEU A 196 2.23 -28.24 9.28
C LEU A 196 1.44 -28.72 8.06
N LEU A 197 0.48 -29.63 8.26
CA LEU A 197 -0.41 -30.09 7.20
C LEU A 197 -1.34 -28.96 6.72
N ASP A 198 -1.91 -28.19 7.64
CA ASP A 198 -2.73 -27.02 7.30
C ASP A 198 -1.90 -25.93 6.59
N LEU A 199 -0.68 -25.66 7.06
CA LEU A 199 0.25 -24.75 6.38
C LEU A 199 0.54 -25.21 4.94
N TRP A 200 0.78 -26.50 4.72
CA TRP A 200 0.99 -27.04 3.37
C TRP A 200 -0.19 -26.75 2.44
N VAL A 201 -1.41 -27.04 2.89
CA VAL A 201 -2.64 -26.80 2.11
C VAL A 201 -2.78 -25.32 1.75
N ARG A 202 -2.51 -24.43 2.71
CA ARG A 202 -2.61 -22.98 2.50
C ARG A 202 -1.55 -22.45 1.53
N VAL A 203 -0.30 -22.90 1.64
CA VAL A 203 0.77 -22.53 0.69
C VAL A 203 0.47 -23.08 -0.70
N ALA A 204 0.00 -24.33 -0.81
CA ALA A 204 -0.39 -24.91 -2.09
C ALA A 204 -1.51 -24.11 -2.77
N ALA A 205 -2.55 -23.74 -2.01
CA ALA A 205 -3.64 -22.89 -2.49
C ALA A 205 -3.13 -21.51 -2.94
N ARG A 206 -2.22 -20.91 -2.18
CA ARG A 206 -1.60 -19.61 -2.50
C ARG A 206 -0.73 -19.66 -3.76
N GLN A 207 0.04 -20.72 -3.95
CA GLN A 207 0.84 -20.92 -5.16
C GLN A 207 -0.03 -21.22 -6.38
N GLU A 208 -1.11 -21.99 -6.24
CA GLU A 208 -2.09 -22.15 -7.32
C GLU A 208 -2.74 -20.82 -7.69
N GLU A 209 -3.09 -19.99 -6.71
CA GLU A 209 -3.59 -18.64 -6.96
C GLU A 209 -2.56 -17.82 -7.75
N GLY A 210 -1.28 -17.87 -7.38
CA GLY A 210 -0.18 -17.24 -8.12
C GLY A 210 -0.07 -17.74 -9.57
N ARG A 211 -0.08 -19.05 -9.78
CA ARG A 211 -0.06 -19.67 -11.12
C ARG A 211 -1.29 -19.27 -11.94
N ARG A 212 -2.46 -19.25 -11.32
CA ARG A 212 -3.70 -18.76 -11.93
C ARG A 212 -3.61 -17.30 -12.35
N ARG A 213 -3.03 -16.41 -11.53
CA ARG A 213 -2.79 -15.00 -11.90
C ARG A 213 -1.91 -14.87 -13.14
N VAL A 214 -0.86 -15.69 -13.25
CA VAL A 214 -0.01 -15.73 -14.44
C VAL A 214 -0.80 -16.17 -15.68
N ARG A 215 -1.62 -17.23 -15.57
CA ARG A 215 -2.50 -17.69 -16.67
C ARG A 215 -3.50 -16.61 -17.10
N LEU A 216 -4.12 -15.91 -16.15
CA LEU A 216 -5.06 -14.81 -16.41
C LEU A 216 -4.37 -13.66 -17.16
N ARG A 217 -3.20 -13.22 -16.70
CA ARG A 217 -2.39 -12.19 -17.39
C ARG A 217 -1.99 -12.62 -18.80
N ALA A 218 -1.71 -13.91 -19.03
CA ALA A 218 -1.36 -14.43 -20.35
C ALA A 218 -2.51 -14.33 -21.37
N THR A 219 -3.77 -14.18 -20.92
CA THR A 219 -4.90 -13.90 -21.83
C THR A 219 -4.96 -12.46 -22.31
N GLN A 220 -4.25 -11.54 -21.63
CA GLN A 220 -4.20 -10.13 -21.99
C GLN A 220 -3.10 -9.85 -23.02
N ALA A 221 -3.27 -8.78 -23.81
CA ALA A 221 -2.20 -8.29 -24.67
C ALA A 221 -1.01 -7.76 -23.84
N ARG A 222 0.22 -8.00 -24.31
CA ARG A 222 1.45 -7.51 -23.66
C ARG A 222 1.53 -5.99 -23.49
N GLN A 223 0.85 -5.24 -24.36
CA GLN A 223 0.78 -3.79 -24.34
C GLN A 223 -0.68 -3.36 -24.27
N SER A 224 -1.01 -2.53 -23.28
CA SER A 224 -2.34 -1.89 -23.21
C SER A 224 -2.53 -0.96 -24.41
N ARG A 225 -3.77 -0.93 -24.93
CA ARG A 225 -4.21 0.03 -25.95
C ARG A 225 -5.34 0.91 -25.42
N LEU A 226 -5.38 1.12 -24.11
CA LEU A 226 -6.42 1.87 -23.43
C LEU A 226 -6.61 3.28 -24.02
N GLU A 227 -5.54 4.03 -24.26
CA GLU A 227 -5.62 5.39 -24.82
C GLU A 227 -6.15 5.41 -26.26
N GLU A 228 -5.68 4.49 -27.10
CA GLU A 228 -6.16 4.31 -28.47
C GLU A 228 -7.65 3.97 -28.48
N LEU A 229 -8.05 3.04 -27.61
CA LEU A 229 -9.43 2.58 -27.50
C LEU A 229 -10.34 3.66 -26.92
N THR A 230 -9.87 4.43 -25.94
CA THR A 230 -10.58 5.59 -25.39
C THR A 230 -10.87 6.61 -26.48
N ARG A 231 -9.86 6.98 -27.29
CA ARG A 231 -10.05 7.88 -28.44
C ARG A 231 -11.03 7.31 -29.46
N ARG A 232 -10.94 6.00 -29.76
CA ARG A 232 -11.83 5.32 -30.70
C ARG A 232 -13.28 5.29 -30.20
N TYR A 233 -13.48 5.07 -28.90
CA TYR A 233 -14.78 5.09 -28.24
C TYR A 233 -15.39 6.48 -28.26
N ASN A 234 -14.63 7.50 -27.84
CA ASN A 234 -15.11 8.89 -27.83
C ASN A 234 -15.47 9.38 -29.24
N ALA A 235 -14.63 9.10 -30.24
CA ALA A 235 -14.95 9.46 -31.63
C ALA A 235 -16.24 8.79 -32.12
N TYR A 236 -16.53 7.56 -31.69
CA TYR A 236 -17.80 6.90 -32.02
C TYR A 236 -18.99 7.57 -31.34
N GLU A 237 -18.88 7.96 -30.07
CA GLU A 237 -19.93 8.69 -29.36
C GLU A 237 -20.15 10.10 -29.94
N ASP A 238 -19.07 10.79 -30.33
CA ASP A 238 -19.12 12.09 -31.00
C ASP A 238 -19.80 11.99 -32.37
N ASP A 239 -19.37 11.04 -33.22
CA ASP A 239 -20.00 10.78 -34.53
C ASP A 239 -21.49 10.45 -34.37
N TYR A 240 -21.84 9.72 -33.32
CA TYR A 240 -23.21 9.36 -33.01
C TYR A 240 -24.04 10.57 -32.58
N ALA A 241 -23.49 11.43 -31.71
CA ALA A 241 -24.13 12.68 -31.30
C ALA A 241 -24.33 13.63 -32.49
N VAL A 242 -23.29 13.85 -33.30
CA VAL A 242 -23.36 14.67 -34.53
C VAL A 242 -24.38 14.10 -35.51
N GLY A 243 -24.46 12.77 -35.64
CA GLY A 243 -25.47 12.10 -36.45
C GLY A 243 -26.90 12.45 -36.05
N TYR A 244 -27.19 12.55 -34.74
CA TYR A 244 -28.50 13.00 -34.27
C TYR A 244 -28.76 14.47 -34.52
N VAL A 245 -27.77 15.34 -34.29
CA VAL A 245 -27.92 16.77 -34.58
C VAL A 245 -28.21 16.97 -36.08
N ARG A 246 -27.48 16.26 -36.95
CA ARG A 246 -27.70 16.26 -38.40
C ARG A 246 -29.10 15.77 -38.75
N ALA A 247 -29.57 14.69 -38.14
CA ALA A 247 -30.91 14.16 -38.38
C ALA A 247 -32.01 15.14 -37.92
N ALA A 248 -31.82 15.81 -36.79
CA ALA A 248 -32.76 16.80 -36.27
C ALA A 248 -32.82 18.07 -37.13
N LEU A 249 -31.70 18.50 -37.71
CA LEU A 249 -31.62 19.69 -38.56
C LEU A 249 -31.89 19.42 -40.04
N GLY A 250 -31.84 18.16 -40.48
CA GLY A 250 -31.94 17.76 -41.89
C GLY A 250 -30.72 18.13 -42.75
N ARG A 251 -29.64 18.65 -42.14
CA ARG A 251 -28.40 19.08 -42.80
C ARG A 251 -27.22 19.08 -41.82
N GLU A 252 -26.02 19.38 -42.31
CA GLU A 252 -24.84 19.52 -41.45
C GLU A 252 -25.03 20.69 -40.47
N PRO A 253 -24.81 20.47 -39.15
CA PRO A 253 -24.86 21.54 -38.16
C PRO A 253 -23.67 22.49 -38.30
N THR A 254 -23.92 23.78 -38.14
CA THR A 254 -22.86 24.74 -37.81
C THR A 254 -22.42 24.58 -36.34
N VAL A 255 -21.22 25.06 -35.99
CA VAL A 255 -20.73 25.02 -34.59
C VAL A 255 -21.72 25.70 -33.63
N GLY A 256 -22.30 26.84 -34.02
CA GLY A 256 -23.30 27.55 -33.21
C GLY A 256 -24.59 26.76 -32.98
N GLU A 257 -25.02 25.98 -33.97
CA GLU A 257 -26.19 25.10 -33.85
C GLU A 257 -25.91 23.89 -32.98
N ALA A 258 -24.72 23.29 -33.11
CA ALA A 258 -24.28 22.19 -32.25
C ALA A 258 -24.20 22.63 -30.77
N VAL A 259 -23.70 23.84 -30.49
CA VAL A 259 -23.61 24.39 -29.12
C VAL A 259 -25.00 24.68 -28.52
N ARG A 260 -25.99 25.02 -29.36
CA ARG A 260 -27.37 25.29 -28.91
C ARG A 260 -28.24 24.02 -28.85
N TRP A 261 -27.75 22.91 -29.37
CA TRP A 261 -28.49 21.66 -29.36
C TRP A 261 -28.48 21.06 -27.96
N PHE A 262 -29.67 20.72 -27.45
CA PHE A 262 -29.83 20.04 -26.18
C PHE A 262 -30.44 18.65 -26.39
N PRO A 263 -29.83 17.59 -25.85
CA PRO A 263 -30.38 16.24 -25.95
C PRO A 263 -31.70 16.12 -25.18
N GLN A 264 -32.74 15.67 -25.89
CA GLN A 264 -34.03 15.27 -25.32
C GLN A 264 -33.90 14.02 -24.41
N GLU A 265 -34.88 13.76 -23.54
CA GLU A 265 -34.84 12.63 -22.58
C GLU A 265 -34.63 11.26 -23.25
N TRP A 266 -35.28 11.01 -24.38
CA TRP A 266 -35.10 9.75 -25.11
C TRP A 266 -33.68 9.55 -25.64
N HIS A 267 -32.93 10.62 -25.92
CA HIS A 267 -31.51 10.51 -26.32
C HIS A 267 -30.66 10.02 -25.15
N TRP A 268 -30.91 10.54 -23.94
CA TRP A 268 -30.24 10.08 -22.71
C TRP A 268 -30.52 8.60 -22.45
N LEU A 269 -31.79 8.18 -22.61
CA LEU A 269 -32.17 6.77 -22.49
C LEU A 269 -31.37 5.87 -23.45
N GLN A 270 -31.20 6.29 -24.71
CA GLN A 270 -30.42 5.55 -25.70
C GLN A 270 -28.92 5.47 -25.35
N ILE A 271 -28.32 6.59 -24.92
CA ILE A 271 -26.91 6.63 -24.51
C ILE A 271 -26.67 5.70 -23.31
N LEU A 272 -27.55 5.74 -22.31
CA LEU A 272 -27.42 4.92 -21.11
C LEU A 272 -27.67 3.44 -21.39
N ASN A 273 -28.68 3.09 -22.19
CA ASN A 273 -28.91 1.71 -22.62
C ASN A 273 -27.67 1.16 -23.34
N ARG A 274 -27.07 1.96 -24.25
CA ARG A 274 -25.82 1.58 -24.91
C ARG A 274 -24.68 1.40 -23.91
N ALA A 275 -24.54 2.28 -22.94
CA ALA A 275 -23.51 2.17 -21.90
C ALA A 275 -23.70 0.89 -21.06
N THR A 276 -24.94 0.57 -20.66
CA THR A 276 -25.29 -0.69 -20.00
C THR A 276 -24.96 -1.91 -20.88
N HIS A 277 -25.33 -1.90 -22.16
CA HIS A 277 -25.00 -2.99 -23.08
C HIS A 277 -23.48 -3.15 -23.28
N ASN A 278 -22.74 -2.04 -23.34
CA ASN A 278 -21.28 -2.07 -23.42
C ASN A 278 -20.67 -2.69 -22.15
N ALA A 279 -21.24 -2.41 -20.97
CA ALA A 279 -20.80 -2.97 -19.71
C ALA A 279 -21.09 -4.47 -19.61
N MET A 280 -22.28 -4.90 -20.04
CA MET A 280 -22.64 -6.31 -20.14
C MET A 280 -21.70 -7.06 -21.10
N ALA A 281 -21.43 -6.50 -22.28
CA ALA A 281 -20.51 -7.09 -23.25
C ALA A 281 -19.06 -7.15 -22.71
N ALA A 282 -18.57 -6.09 -22.07
CA ALA A 282 -17.24 -6.09 -21.45
C ALA A 282 -17.14 -7.12 -20.32
N THR A 283 -18.19 -7.26 -19.50
CA THR A 283 -18.28 -8.28 -18.44
C THR A 283 -18.17 -9.69 -19.02
N VAL A 284 -18.87 -9.97 -20.13
CA VAL A 284 -18.80 -11.28 -20.80
C VAL A 284 -17.43 -11.53 -21.40
N LEU A 285 -16.79 -10.53 -22.02
CA LEU A 285 -15.41 -10.68 -22.52
C LEU A 285 -14.44 -11.02 -21.38
N LEU A 286 -14.56 -10.34 -20.23
CA LEU A 286 -13.71 -10.60 -19.06
C LEU A 286 -13.95 -12.00 -18.47
N ARG A 287 -15.21 -12.39 -18.28
CA ARG A 287 -15.57 -13.73 -17.78
C ARG A 287 -15.11 -14.83 -18.74
N THR A 288 -15.24 -14.60 -20.04
CA THR A 288 -14.75 -15.53 -21.07
C THR A 288 -13.23 -15.61 -21.07
N ALA A 289 -12.52 -14.49 -20.92
CA ALA A 289 -11.06 -14.47 -20.78
C ALA A 289 -10.61 -15.28 -19.56
N ALA A 290 -11.29 -15.11 -18.41
CA ALA A 290 -11.01 -15.91 -17.22
C ALA A 290 -11.30 -17.40 -17.42
N ALA A 291 -12.44 -17.76 -18.02
CA ALA A 291 -12.80 -19.15 -18.29
C ALA A 291 -11.81 -19.81 -19.27
N VAL A 292 -11.33 -19.08 -20.29
CA VAL A 292 -10.31 -19.57 -21.22
C VAL A 292 -8.94 -19.72 -20.54
N ALA A 293 -8.59 -18.85 -19.59
CA ALA A 293 -7.37 -18.99 -18.80
C ALA A 293 -7.40 -20.22 -17.88
N ASP A 294 -8.57 -20.52 -17.32
CA ASP A 294 -8.76 -21.59 -16.34
C ASP A 294 -9.01 -22.97 -16.97
N HIS A 295 -9.65 -23.02 -18.15
CA HIS A 295 -10.13 -24.26 -18.77
C HIS A 295 -9.68 -24.47 -20.23
N GLY A 296 -8.96 -23.51 -20.83
CA GLY A 296 -8.63 -23.54 -22.26
C GLY A 296 -9.77 -23.01 -23.15
N VAL A 297 -9.49 -22.86 -24.45
CA VAL A 297 -10.38 -22.14 -25.38
C VAL A 297 -11.75 -22.81 -25.55
N ALA A 298 -11.78 -24.12 -25.83
CA ALA A 298 -13.03 -24.83 -26.12
C ALA A 298 -13.95 -24.86 -24.89
N ASP A 299 -13.45 -25.38 -23.76
CA ASP A 299 -14.23 -25.50 -22.53
C ASP A 299 -14.58 -24.12 -21.94
N GLY A 300 -13.66 -23.15 -22.03
CA GLY A 300 -13.90 -21.77 -21.59
C GLY A 300 -15.06 -21.12 -22.34
N LEU A 301 -15.10 -21.26 -23.68
CA LEU A 301 -16.21 -20.76 -24.50
C LEU A 301 -17.51 -21.50 -24.23
N ALA A 302 -17.48 -22.83 -24.10
CA ALA A 302 -18.66 -23.62 -23.81
C ALA A 302 -19.33 -23.20 -22.48
N ARG A 303 -18.52 -22.95 -21.44
CA ARG A 303 -18.98 -22.45 -20.12
C ARG A 303 -19.61 -21.05 -20.19
N CYS A 304 -19.17 -20.22 -21.13
CA CYS A 304 -19.68 -18.85 -21.31
C CYS A 304 -20.71 -18.71 -22.45
N ALA A 305 -21.06 -19.78 -23.15
CA ALA A 305 -21.85 -19.72 -24.39
C ALA A 305 -23.20 -19.01 -24.23
N GLY A 306 -23.92 -19.26 -23.13
CA GLY A 306 -25.19 -18.57 -22.82
C GLY A 306 -25.00 -17.06 -22.64
N GLN A 307 -23.97 -16.64 -21.90
CA GLN A 307 -23.66 -15.22 -21.67
C GLN A 307 -23.18 -14.53 -22.95
N ILE A 308 -22.40 -15.23 -23.78
CA ILE A 308 -21.92 -14.75 -25.08
C ILE A 308 -23.08 -14.47 -26.02
N ARG A 309 -24.05 -15.40 -26.14
CA ARG A 309 -25.25 -15.19 -26.98
C ARG A 309 -26.08 -14.02 -26.47
N ALA A 310 -26.39 -13.98 -25.17
CA ALA A 310 -27.19 -12.92 -24.59
C ALA A 310 -26.57 -11.52 -24.78
N ALA A 311 -25.26 -11.36 -24.58
CA ALA A 311 -24.59 -10.08 -24.82
C ALA A 311 -24.41 -9.76 -26.31
N ALA A 312 -24.30 -10.76 -27.19
CA ALA A 312 -24.26 -10.55 -28.65
C ALA A 312 -25.58 -9.98 -29.19
N ASP A 313 -26.71 -10.36 -28.59
CA ASP A 313 -28.06 -9.91 -28.98
C ASP A 313 -28.35 -8.45 -28.58
N LEU A 314 -27.60 -7.89 -27.62
CA LEU A 314 -27.73 -6.48 -27.19
C LEU A 314 -27.13 -5.47 -28.19
N LEU A 315 -26.43 -5.95 -29.23
CA LEU A 315 -25.84 -5.13 -30.28
C LEU A 315 -26.34 -5.62 -31.63
N ASP A 316 -27.20 -4.83 -32.28
CA ASP A 316 -27.69 -5.18 -33.61
C ASP A 316 -26.59 -5.13 -34.69
N GLN A 317 -26.88 -5.72 -35.84
CA GLN A 317 -25.91 -5.83 -36.94
C GLN A 317 -25.52 -4.47 -37.54
N HIS A 318 -26.43 -3.49 -37.56
CA HIS A 318 -26.18 -2.15 -38.11
C HIS A 318 -25.22 -1.38 -37.20
N GLU A 319 -25.50 -1.36 -35.89
CA GLU A 319 -24.63 -0.76 -34.89
C GLU A 319 -23.26 -1.44 -34.81
N ALA A 320 -23.22 -2.77 -34.89
CA ALA A 320 -21.95 -3.50 -34.94
C ALA A 320 -21.11 -3.08 -36.16
N GLY A 321 -21.74 -2.91 -37.33
CA GLY A 321 -21.08 -2.43 -38.54
C GLY A 321 -20.53 -1.01 -38.40
N ARG A 322 -21.28 -0.10 -37.78
CA ARG A 322 -20.80 1.27 -37.50
C ARG A 322 -19.64 1.29 -36.50
N ALA A 323 -19.75 0.54 -35.40
CA ALA A 323 -18.72 0.47 -34.37
C ALA A 323 -17.42 -0.21 -34.86
N ALA A 324 -17.51 -1.15 -35.81
CA ALA A 324 -16.36 -1.82 -36.41
C ALA A 324 -15.72 -1.06 -37.58
N ARG A 325 -16.37 -0.02 -38.10
CA ARG A 325 -15.85 0.77 -39.23
C ARG A 325 -14.51 1.42 -38.84
N ARG A 326 -13.54 1.37 -39.76
CA ARG A 326 -12.25 2.06 -39.60
C ARG A 326 -12.45 3.58 -39.72
N VAL A 327 -11.84 4.33 -38.82
CA VAL A 327 -11.82 5.80 -38.85
C VAL A 327 -10.38 6.24 -39.16
N PRO A 328 -10.15 7.05 -40.21
CA PRO A 328 -8.81 7.54 -40.54
C PRO A 328 -8.14 8.21 -39.33
N GLY A 329 -6.86 7.89 -39.09
CA GLY A 329 -6.09 8.45 -37.97
C GLY A 329 -6.37 7.83 -36.60
N LEU A 330 -7.32 6.89 -36.47
CA LEU A 330 -7.61 6.18 -35.22
C LEU A 330 -7.30 4.68 -35.34
N ALA A 331 -7.27 3.99 -34.20
CA ALA A 331 -7.04 2.55 -34.17
C ALA A 331 -8.09 1.77 -34.96
N GLY A 332 -7.66 0.68 -35.63
CA GLY A 332 -8.54 -0.24 -36.34
C GLY A 332 -9.35 -1.19 -35.44
N LEU A 333 -9.37 -0.93 -34.13
CA LEU A 333 -10.15 -1.68 -33.15
C LEU A 333 -11.63 -1.24 -33.21
N PRO A 334 -12.60 -2.15 -32.98
CA PRO A 334 -13.99 -1.75 -32.84
C PRO A 334 -14.18 -0.78 -31.67
N ALA A 335 -15.08 0.20 -31.81
CA ALA A 335 -15.34 1.16 -30.75
C ALA A 335 -16.04 0.53 -29.53
N ARG A 336 -16.85 -0.53 -29.76
CA ARG A 336 -17.69 -1.14 -28.73
C ARG A 336 -17.29 -2.58 -28.45
N PRO A 337 -17.27 -3.03 -27.18
CA PRO A 337 -16.91 -4.42 -26.83
C PRO A 337 -17.88 -5.46 -27.42
N GLY A 338 -19.15 -5.10 -27.62
CA GLY A 338 -20.15 -5.99 -28.21
C GLY A 338 -19.77 -6.53 -29.59
N CYS A 339 -18.92 -5.83 -30.36
CA CYS A 339 -18.42 -6.33 -31.63
C CYS A 339 -17.62 -7.64 -31.45
N TYR A 340 -16.74 -7.69 -30.44
CA TYR A 340 -15.97 -8.89 -30.15
C TYR A 340 -16.81 -10.00 -29.53
N VAL A 341 -17.83 -9.66 -28.74
CA VAL A 341 -18.78 -10.67 -28.23
C VAL A 341 -19.55 -11.33 -29.40
N ARG A 342 -20.02 -10.55 -30.37
CA ARG A 342 -20.67 -11.08 -31.59
C ARG A 342 -19.71 -11.95 -32.41
N ASP A 343 -18.45 -11.54 -32.53
CA ASP A 343 -17.43 -12.33 -33.20
C ASP A 343 -17.19 -13.68 -32.51
N LEU A 344 -17.18 -13.72 -31.18
CA LEU A 344 -17.08 -14.97 -30.41
C LEU A 344 -18.34 -15.83 -30.56
N ALA A 345 -19.53 -15.22 -30.54
CA ALA A 345 -20.81 -15.92 -30.70
C ALA A 345 -20.87 -16.71 -32.03
N ARG A 346 -20.33 -16.15 -33.12
CA ARG A 346 -20.26 -16.82 -34.44
C ARG A 346 -19.30 -18.01 -34.49
N HIS A 347 -18.40 -18.15 -33.51
CA HIS A 347 -17.35 -19.17 -33.50
C HIS A 347 -17.47 -20.13 -32.30
N LEU A 348 -18.63 -20.18 -31.63
CA LEU A 348 -18.83 -21.06 -30.47
C LEU A 348 -18.67 -22.54 -30.83
N ASP A 349 -19.14 -22.96 -32.02
CA ASP A 349 -19.15 -24.37 -32.43
C ASP A 349 -17.81 -24.83 -33.05
N ALA A 350 -16.97 -23.90 -33.48
CA ALA A 350 -15.66 -24.19 -34.10
C ALA A 350 -14.62 -23.11 -33.74
N PRO A 351 -14.17 -23.04 -32.47
CA PRO A 351 -13.31 -21.96 -32.02
C PRO A 351 -11.86 -22.13 -32.45
N ALA A 352 -11.38 -21.26 -33.34
CA ALA A 352 -9.96 -21.16 -33.66
C ALA A 352 -9.21 -20.44 -32.52
N GLU A 353 -8.28 -21.13 -31.85
CA GLU A 353 -7.58 -20.61 -30.67
C GLU A 353 -6.90 -19.24 -30.88
N PRO A 354 -6.11 -19.00 -31.96
CA PRO A 354 -5.52 -17.69 -32.22
C PRO A 354 -6.58 -16.59 -32.38
N TYR A 355 -7.71 -16.91 -33.01
CA TYR A 355 -8.81 -15.98 -33.23
C TYR A 355 -9.46 -15.57 -31.92
N VAL A 356 -9.79 -16.54 -31.05
CA VAL A 356 -10.43 -16.32 -29.75
C VAL A 356 -9.52 -15.51 -28.83
N ARG A 357 -8.25 -15.94 -28.69
CA ARG A 357 -7.26 -15.22 -27.86
C ARG A 357 -7.08 -13.78 -28.31
N GLN A 358 -7.08 -13.51 -29.63
CA GLN A 358 -6.98 -12.14 -30.15
C GLN A 358 -8.15 -11.23 -29.70
N ARG A 359 -9.39 -11.75 -29.61
CA ARG A 359 -10.56 -10.95 -29.18
C ARG A 359 -10.57 -10.74 -27.67
N LEU A 360 -10.15 -11.76 -26.91
CA LEU A 360 -10.09 -11.69 -25.44
C LEU A 360 -8.93 -10.82 -24.93
N ALA A 361 -7.86 -10.68 -25.70
CA ALA A 361 -6.67 -9.89 -25.34
C ALA A 361 -6.95 -8.40 -25.02
N ARG A 362 -8.12 -7.88 -25.42
CA ARG A 362 -8.54 -6.49 -25.18
C ARG A 362 -9.68 -6.35 -24.16
N ALA A 363 -10.10 -7.44 -23.51
CA ALA A 363 -11.20 -7.40 -22.56
C ALA A 363 -10.98 -6.38 -21.44
N ALA A 364 -9.77 -6.33 -20.87
CA ALA A 364 -9.40 -5.36 -19.82
C ALA A 364 -9.43 -3.91 -20.30
N ASP A 365 -8.88 -3.64 -21.50
CA ASP A 365 -8.88 -2.29 -22.10
C ASP A 365 -10.33 -1.80 -22.31
N TYR A 366 -11.22 -2.65 -22.87
CA TYR A 366 -12.64 -2.29 -23.04
C TYR A 366 -13.35 -2.05 -21.71
N ALA A 367 -13.11 -2.90 -20.70
CA ALA A 367 -13.74 -2.77 -19.41
C ALA A 367 -13.39 -1.44 -18.74
N GLN A 368 -12.12 -1.02 -18.80
CA GLN A 368 -11.69 0.27 -18.23
C GLN A 368 -12.32 1.46 -18.96
N VAL A 369 -12.39 1.45 -20.29
CA VAL A 369 -13.10 2.49 -21.07
C VAL A 369 -14.55 2.56 -20.63
N VAL A 370 -15.24 1.43 -20.56
CA VAL A 370 -16.67 1.38 -20.23
C VAL A 370 -16.94 1.79 -18.79
N LEU A 371 -16.14 1.33 -17.82
CA LEU A 371 -16.26 1.76 -16.41
C LEU A 371 -16.17 3.28 -16.31
N LYS A 372 -15.16 3.88 -16.94
CA LYS A 372 -14.98 5.34 -16.97
C LYS A 372 -16.18 6.04 -17.62
N SER A 373 -16.61 5.59 -18.79
CA SER A 373 -17.74 6.21 -19.50
C SER A 373 -19.06 6.11 -18.72
N VAL A 374 -19.37 4.96 -18.12
CA VAL A 374 -20.57 4.79 -17.29
C VAL A 374 -20.51 5.70 -16.07
N HIS A 375 -19.37 5.73 -15.37
CA HIS A 375 -19.18 6.57 -14.19
C HIS A 375 -19.38 8.06 -14.53
N GLU A 376 -18.78 8.54 -15.62
CA GLU A 376 -18.95 9.92 -16.09
C GLU A 376 -20.40 10.25 -16.47
N LEU A 377 -21.09 9.34 -17.18
CA LEU A 377 -22.48 9.51 -17.58
C LEU A 377 -23.42 9.59 -16.38
N VAL A 378 -23.34 8.62 -15.46
CA VAL A 378 -24.21 8.54 -14.27
C VAL A 378 -24.01 9.76 -13.36
N ARG A 379 -22.75 10.14 -13.10
CA ARG A 379 -22.43 11.32 -12.27
C ARG A 379 -22.95 12.63 -12.87
N SER A 380 -23.13 12.70 -14.20
CA SER A 380 -23.56 13.93 -14.89
C SER A 380 -25.08 14.12 -15.00
N GLY A 381 -25.91 13.11 -14.70
CA GLY A 381 -27.28 13.06 -15.21
C GLY A 381 -28.45 13.01 -14.22
N SER A 382 -28.24 12.95 -12.90
CA SER A 382 -29.15 12.37 -11.89
C SER A 382 -30.69 12.50 -12.10
N GLU A 383 -31.25 13.69 -12.38
CA GLU A 383 -32.71 13.82 -12.57
C GLU A 383 -33.22 13.22 -13.89
N ARG A 384 -32.44 13.32 -14.97
CA ARG A 384 -32.81 12.85 -16.33
C ARG A 384 -32.69 11.34 -16.47
N LEU A 385 -32.10 10.66 -15.49
CA LEU A 385 -31.85 9.21 -15.51
C LEU A 385 -33.03 8.39 -14.99
N ARG A 386 -34.05 9.02 -14.39
CA ARG A 386 -35.19 8.31 -13.76
C ARG A 386 -35.87 7.27 -14.67
N PRO A 387 -36.21 7.56 -15.95
CA PRO A 387 -36.82 6.57 -16.82
C PRO A 387 -35.91 5.36 -17.05
N TRP A 388 -34.62 5.61 -17.33
CA TRP A 388 -33.63 4.54 -17.54
C TRP A 388 -33.38 3.72 -16.27
N ALA A 389 -33.30 4.38 -15.11
CA ALA A 389 -33.01 3.73 -13.84
C ALA A 389 -34.04 2.66 -13.46
N ARG A 390 -35.25 2.71 -14.03
CA ARG A 390 -36.34 1.76 -13.81
C ARG A 390 -36.41 0.63 -14.85
N ASN A 391 -35.56 0.64 -15.87
CA ASN A 391 -35.50 -0.47 -16.83
C ASN A 391 -35.16 -1.77 -16.11
N ASP A 392 -35.96 -2.81 -16.34
CA ASP A 392 -35.71 -4.12 -15.76
C ASP A 392 -34.52 -4.81 -16.44
N LEU A 393 -33.86 -5.71 -15.70
CA LEU A 393 -32.74 -6.52 -16.20
C LEU A 393 -33.11 -8.01 -16.30
N ARG A 394 -34.40 -8.36 -16.32
CA ARG A 394 -34.88 -9.75 -16.25
C ARG A 394 -34.28 -10.63 -17.35
N LYS A 395 -34.30 -10.13 -18.59
CA LYS A 395 -33.74 -10.85 -19.75
C LYS A 395 -32.24 -11.12 -19.60
N TRP A 396 -31.50 -10.16 -19.05
CA TRP A 396 -30.08 -10.31 -18.78
C TRP A 396 -29.84 -11.36 -17.68
N ARG A 397 -30.57 -11.26 -16.58
CA ARG A 397 -30.44 -12.17 -15.43
C ARG A 397 -30.82 -13.61 -15.76
N ALA A 398 -31.81 -13.83 -16.62
CA ALA A 398 -32.14 -15.16 -17.14
C ALA A 398 -30.96 -15.85 -17.85
N ALA A 399 -30.06 -15.08 -18.47
CA ALA A 399 -28.91 -15.63 -19.20
C ALA A 399 -27.63 -15.75 -18.36
N VAL A 400 -27.41 -14.87 -17.39
CA VAL A 400 -26.12 -14.78 -16.67
C VAL A 400 -26.19 -15.03 -15.17
N GLY A 401 -27.40 -15.06 -14.59
CA GLY A 401 -27.61 -15.19 -13.15
C GLY A 401 -26.98 -14.08 -12.32
N TYR A 402 -26.73 -14.39 -11.04
CA TYR A 402 -25.99 -13.54 -10.10
C TYR A 402 -24.68 -14.21 -9.71
N THR A 403 -23.66 -13.40 -9.45
CA THR A 403 -22.40 -13.90 -8.89
C THR A 403 -22.52 -14.18 -7.39
N ALA A 404 -21.86 -15.23 -6.91
CA ALA A 404 -21.84 -15.56 -5.47
C ALA A 404 -21.10 -14.49 -4.66
N GLU A 405 -20.18 -13.76 -5.29
CA GLU A 405 -19.35 -12.73 -4.65
C GLU A 405 -20.11 -11.42 -4.37
N ARG A 406 -21.25 -11.22 -5.03
CA ARG A 406 -22.20 -10.11 -4.83
C ARG A 406 -23.65 -10.60 -4.92
N PRO A 407 -24.16 -11.22 -3.85
CA PRO A 407 -25.58 -11.57 -3.81
C PRO A 407 -26.43 -10.28 -3.77
N PRO A 408 -27.58 -10.25 -4.47
CA PRO A 408 -28.49 -9.10 -4.46
C PRO A 408 -28.94 -8.67 -3.06
N ALA A 409 -29.05 -9.63 -2.13
CA ALA A 409 -29.46 -9.40 -0.75
C ALA A 409 -28.47 -8.54 0.04
N ASP A 410 -27.19 -8.47 -0.38
CA ASP A 410 -26.16 -7.66 0.28
C ASP A 410 -25.91 -6.32 -0.46
N TRP A 411 -26.68 -6.05 -1.51
CA TRP A 411 -26.45 -4.88 -2.37
C TRP A 411 -27.15 -3.62 -1.85
N ILE A 412 -26.38 -2.82 -1.11
CA ILE A 412 -26.86 -1.62 -0.40
C ILE A 412 -26.68 -0.30 -1.17
N GLN A 413 -26.22 -0.34 -2.43
CA GLN A 413 -26.09 0.87 -3.26
C GLN A 413 -27.47 1.54 -3.45
N PRO A 414 -27.61 2.84 -3.12
CA PRO A 414 -28.78 3.62 -3.51
C PRO A 414 -28.96 3.64 -5.04
N PRO A 415 -30.17 3.48 -5.57
CA PRO A 415 -30.41 3.62 -7.01
C PRO A 415 -30.05 5.02 -7.52
N VAL A 416 -29.56 5.14 -8.76
CA VAL A 416 -29.07 6.38 -9.40
C VAL A 416 -30.02 7.61 -9.30
N SER A 417 -31.32 7.39 -9.11
CA SER A 417 -32.34 8.44 -8.94
C SER A 417 -32.70 8.79 -7.49
N GLY A 418 -32.23 8.01 -6.51
CA GLY A 418 -32.50 8.19 -5.07
C GLY A 418 -33.98 8.05 -4.66
N ASP A 419 -34.86 7.63 -5.57
CA ASP A 419 -36.32 7.62 -5.39
C ASP A 419 -36.86 6.31 -4.79
N ARG A 420 -35.98 5.33 -4.56
CA ARG A 420 -36.32 3.99 -4.06
C ARG A 420 -35.24 3.50 -3.10
N PRO A 421 -35.59 2.65 -2.13
CA PRO A 421 -34.60 2.03 -1.25
C PRO A 421 -33.67 1.08 -2.04
N PRO A 422 -32.46 0.80 -1.51
CA PRO A 422 -31.52 -0.14 -2.11
C PRO A 422 -32.11 -1.52 -2.38
N LEU A 423 -31.53 -2.25 -3.33
CA LEU A 423 -32.01 -3.58 -3.74
C LEU A 423 -32.11 -4.57 -2.56
N ALA A 424 -31.10 -4.59 -1.68
CA ALA A 424 -31.09 -5.40 -0.47
C ALA A 424 -32.32 -5.17 0.41
N GLN A 425 -32.68 -3.90 0.62
CA GLN A 425 -33.85 -3.53 1.41
C GLN A 425 -35.15 -3.93 0.70
N ARG A 426 -35.25 -3.71 -0.62
CA ARG A 426 -36.44 -4.12 -1.40
C ARG A 426 -36.69 -5.62 -1.37
N LEU A 427 -35.62 -6.43 -1.33
CA LEU A 427 -35.71 -7.89 -1.16
C LEU A 427 -36.08 -8.29 0.26
N THR A 428 -35.60 -7.55 1.25
CA THR A 428 -35.99 -7.75 2.66
C THR A 428 -37.47 -7.43 2.87
N ASP A 429 -37.96 -6.35 2.25
CA ASP A 429 -39.35 -5.90 2.34
C ASP A 429 -40.34 -6.80 1.56
N ARG A 430 -39.83 -7.58 0.59
CA ARG A 430 -40.60 -8.49 -0.28
C ARG A 430 -39.88 -9.83 -0.44
N PRO A 431 -39.82 -10.65 0.62
CA PRO A 431 -39.06 -11.91 0.61
C PRO A 431 -39.60 -12.93 -0.40
N GLU A 432 -40.85 -12.79 -0.85
CA GLU A 432 -41.49 -13.63 -1.86
C GLU A 432 -41.11 -13.28 -3.31
N ALA A 433 -40.56 -12.09 -3.56
CA ALA A 433 -40.21 -11.63 -4.90
C ALA A 433 -38.81 -12.13 -5.30
N ALA A 434 -38.68 -12.64 -6.52
CA ALA A 434 -37.37 -13.05 -7.03
C ALA A 434 -36.46 -11.83 -7.28
N PRO A 435 -35.14 -11.90 -7.03
CA PRO A 435 -34.22 -10.77 -7.22
C PRO A 435 -34.29 -10.12 -8.61
N GLU A 436 -34.41 -10.94 -9.66
CA GLU A 436 -34.52 -10.49 -11.04
C GLU A 436 -35.80 -9.70 -11.32
N GLU A 437 -36.85 -9.87 -10.50
CA GLU A 437 -38.09 -9.12 -10.63
C GLU A 437 -38.00 -7.70 -10.07
N LEU A 438 -37.11 -7.49 -9.10
CA LEU A 438 -36.91 -6.22 -8.39
C LEU A 438 -35.71 -5.43 -8.92
N GLU A 439 -34.65 -6.08 -9.38
CA GLU A 439 -33.47 -5.40 -9.89
C GLU A 439 -33.78 -4.56 -11.14
N THR A 440 -33.27 -3.33 -11.16
CA THR A 440 -33.33 -2.43 -12.30
C THR A 440 -31.94 -1.89 -12.67
N ALA A 441 -31.83 -1.29 -13.86
CA ALA A 441 -30.57 -0.72 -14.34
C ALA A 441 -29.96 0.31 -13.37
N GLY A 442 -30.81 1.08 -12.68
CA GLY A 442 -30.41 2.09 -11.70
C GLY A 442 -29.79 1.52 -10.42
N ASP A 443 -29.90 0.23 -10.13
CA ASP A 443 -29.27 -0.39 -8.95
C ASP A 443 -27.75 -0.52 -9.09
N LEU A 444 -27.20 -0.45 -10.31
CA LEU A 444 -25.77 -0.56 -10.59
C LEU A 444 -25.09 -1.87 -10.14
N LEU A 445 -25.85 -2.92 -9.81
CA LEU A 445 -25.27 -4.23 -9.48
C LEU A 445 -24.48 -4.80 -10.66
N TRP A 446 -24.99 -4.66 -11.89
CA TRP A 446 -24.28 -5.01 -13.12
C TRP A 446 -22.96 -4.23 -13.32
N TYR A 447 -22.86 -3.01 -12.80
CA TYR A 447 -21.65 -2.19 -12.84
C TYR A 447 -20.61 -2.68 -11.82
N GLY A 448 -21.06 -3.07 -10.62
CA GLY A 448 -20.22 -3.78 -9.64
C GLY A 448 -19.69 -5.12 -10.18
N GLU A 449 -20.52 -5.88 -10.90
CA GLU A 449 -20.11 -7.15 -11.52
C GLU A 449 -19.08 -6.96 -12.66
N LEU A 450 -19.16 -5.87 -13.42
CA LEU A 450 -18.13 -5.48 -14.39
C LEU A 450 -16.79 -5.23 -13.68
N ALA A 451 -16.82 -4.46 -12.59
CA ALA A 451 -15.62 -4.19 -11.80
C ALA A 451 -15.03 -5.48 -11.20
N ASP A 452 -15.87 -6.38 -10.68
CA ASP A 452 -15.41 -7.67 -10.16
C ASP A 452 -14.80 -8.55 -11.24
N ALA A 453 -15.38 -8.59 -12.44
CA ALA A 453 -14.82 -9.35 -13.54
C ALA A 453 -13.44 -8.80 -13.95
N LEU A 454 -13.24 -7.48 -13.90
CA LEU A 454 -11.95 -6.84 -14.16
C LEU A 454 -10.94 -7.13 -13.04
N ALA A 455 -11.38 -7.03 -11.79
CA ALA A 455 -10.56 -7.36 -10.61
C ALA A 455 -10.08 -8.82 -10.64
N ARG A 456 -10.97 -9.76 -11.00
CA ARG A 456 -10.62 -11.17 -11.21
C ARG A 456 -9.53 -11.34 -12.25
N LEU A 457 -9.61 -10.64 -13.38
CA LEU A 457 -8.59 -10.71 -14.41
C LEU A 457 -7.25 -10.10 -13.97
N ASN A 458 -7.28 -9.12 -13.07
CA ASN A 458 -6.09 -8.54 -12.43
C ASN A 458 -5.51 -9.42 -11.31
N GLY A 459 -6.20 -10.49 -10.93
CA GLY A 459 -5.73 -11.46 -9.94
C GLY A 459 -6.30 -11.26 -8.54
N HIS A 460 -7.35 -10.45 -8.40
CA HIS A 460 -8.07 -10.21 -7.15
C HIS A 460 -9.36 -11.06 -7.10
N ALA A 461 -9.87 -11.35 -5.90
CA ALA A 461 -11.12 -12.11 -5.79
C ALA A 461 -12.33 -11.31 -6.32
N ARG A 462 -12.37 -10.01 -6.01
CA ARG A 462 -13.43 -9.05 -6.40
C ARG A 462 -12.91 -7.62 -6.32
N ALA A 463 -13.64 -6.67 -6.89
CA ALA A 463 -13.34 -5.24 -6.73
C ALA A 463 -13.72 -4.77 -5.32
N ALA A 464 -12.97 -3.79 -4.79
CA ALA A 464 -13.40 -3.07 -3.61
C ALA A 464 -14.43 -2.01 -4.05
N ILE A 465 -15.63 -2.08 -3.47
CA ILE A 465 -16.74 -1.16 -3.80
C ILE A 465 -17.01 -0.26 -2.62
N GLU A 466 -17.09 1.02 -2.92
CA GLU A 466 -17.52 2.05 -1.99
C GLU A 466 -18.84 2.62 -2.51
N PHE A 467 -19.90 2.43 -1.72
CA PHE A 467 -21.23 2.90 -2.04
C PHE A 467 -21.35 4.40 -1.81
N GLN A 468 -22.02 5.12 -2.70
CA GLN A 468 -22.28 6.55 -2.58
C GLN A 468 -23.74 6.86 -2.97
N ASP A 469 -24.16 8.11 -2.82
CA ASP A 469 -25.56 8.51 -3.03
C ASP A 469 -26.08 8.33 -4.47
N THR A 470 -25.21 8.45 -5.49
CA THR A 470 -25.65 8.45 -6.91
C THR A 470 -24.87 7.50 -7.81
N VAL A 471 -23.63 7.18 -7.49
CA VAL A 471 -22.76 6.27 -8.25
C VAL A 471 -21.83 5.55 -7.28
N LEU A 472 -21.46 4.31 -7.55
CA LEU A 472 -20.48 3.62 -6.73
C LEU A 472 -19.05 3.85 -7.24
N TYR A 473 -18.07 3.91 -6.33
CA TYR A 473 -16.66 3.83 -6.68
C TYR A 473 -16.20 2.39 -6.64
N ALA A 474 -15.47 1.96 -7.67
CA ALA A 474 -15.01 0.60 -7.85
C ALA A 474 -13.49 0.56 -8.06
N ASP A 475 -12.75 0.06 -7.07
CA ASP A 475 -11.33 -0.24 -7.20
C ASP A 475 -11.15 -1.69 -7.65
N PHE A 476 -10.79 -1.86 -8.92
CA PHE A 476 -10.57 -3.16 -9.56
C PHE A 476 -9.09 -3.60 -9.53
N ASP A 477 -8.21 -2.84 -8.88
CA ASP A 477 -6.83 -3.22 -8.59
C ASP A 477 -6.44 -2.84 -7.15
N PRO A 478 -7.16 -3.33 -6.13
CA PRO A 478 -6.92 -2.95 -4.76
C PRO A 478 -5.51 -3.39 -4.32
N ILE A 479 -4.71 -2.44 -3.83
CA ILE A 479 -3.41 -2.74 -3.23
C ILE A 479 -3.67 -3.53 -1.94
N PRO A 480 -3.11 -4.74 -1.77
CA PRO A 480 -3.22 -5.47 -0.51
C PRO A 480 -2.71 -4.62 0.65
N GLU A 481 -3.51 -4.49 1.71
CA GLU A 481 -3.05 -3.84 2.93
C GLU A 481 -1.85 -4.64 3.48
N HIS A 482 -0.72 -3.95 3.74
CA HIS A 482 0.47 -4.58 4.31
C HIS A 482 0.22 -4.79 5.82
N ASP A 483 -0.43 -5.88 6.15
CA ASP A 483 -0.61 -6.34 7.52
C ASP A 483 0.63 -7.10 8.02
N LEU A 484 0.76 -7.27 9.34
CA LEU A 484 1.80 -8.07 9.99
C LEU A 484 1.61 -9.59 9.77
N THR A 485 0.59 -9.98 9.00
CA THR A 485 0.31 -11.37 8.66
C THR A 485 1.44 -11.97 7.80
N PRO A 486 2.08 -13.08 8.21
CA PRO A 486 3.11 -13.77 7.44
C PRO A 486 2.64 -14.17 6.04
N GLY A 487 3.46 -13.90 5.02
CA GLY A 487 3.17 -14.25 3.64
C GLY A 487 3.14 -15.76 3.42
N LEU A 488 2.17 -16.25 2.62
CA LEU A 488 1.98 -17.68 2.34
C LEU A 488 2.55 -18.12 0.98
N ASP A 489 3.38 -17.28 0.34
CA ASP A 489 3.87 -17.56 -1.02
C ASP A 489 4.79 -18.79 -1.07
N THR A 490 5.55 -19.04 0.00
CA THR A 490 6.33 -20.26 0.20
C THR A 490 6.29 -20.72 1.66
N LEU A 491 6.57 -22.01 1.90
CA LEU A 491 6.70 -22.56 3.27
C LEU A 491 7.75 -21.79 4.08
N ALA A 492 8.88 -21.45 3.46
CA ALA A 492 9.96 -20.73 4.12
C ALA A 492 9.54 -19.32 4.53
N SER A 493 8.87 -18.57 3.65
CA SER A 493 8.35 -17.23 3.98
C SER A 493 7.29 -17.26 5.07
N ALA A 494 6.36 -18.22 5.03
CA ALA A 494 5.33 -18.35 6.06
C ALA A 494 5.92 -18.64 7.45
N LEU A 495 6.85 -19.61 7.50
CA LEU A 495 7.55 -19.98 8.74
C LEU A 495 8.41 -18.84 9.26
N ALA A 496 9.16 -18.17 8.38
CA ALA A 496 10.00 -17.07 8.78
C ALA A 496 9.17 -15.91 9.30
N GLY A 497 8.11 -15.50 8.61
CA GLY A 497 7.22 -14.44 9.09
C GLY A 497 6.61 -14.77 10.46
N ALA A 498 6.14 -16.00 10.68
CA ALA A 498 5.63 -16.43 11.99
C ALA A 498 6.72 -16.42 13.08
N ALA A 499 7.93 -16.90 12.76
CA ALA A 499 9.07 -16.85 13.68
C ALA A 499 9.44 -15.40 14.03
N GLN A 500 9.36 -14.48 13.07
CA GLN A 500 9.61 -13.06 13.34
C GLN A 500 8.60 -12.42 14.27
N LEU A 501 7.32 -12.79 14.17
CA LEU A 501 6.34 -12.34 15.17
C LEU A 501 6.77 -12.79 16.57
N VAL A 502 7.22 -14.04 16.71
CA VAL A 502 7.74 -14.56 17.99
C VAL A 502 8.99 -13.83 18.45
N SER A 503 9.95 -13.56 17.55
CA SER A 503 11.17 -12.80 17.83
C SER A 503 10.88 -11.41 18.39
N LEU A 504 9.82 -10.77 17.88
CA LEU A 504 9.37 -9.45 18.32
C LEU A 504 8.53 -9.49 19.62
N GLY A 505 8.46 -10.64 20.28
CA GLY A 505 7.83 -10.82 21.58
C GLY A 505 6.41 -11.37 21.53
N ALA A 506 5.88 -11.75 20.35
CA ALA A 506 4.64 -12.51 20.31
C ALA A 506 4.82 -13.87 20.97
N ARG A 507 3.77 -14.36 21.64
CA ARG A 507 3.78 -15.70 22.23
C ARG A 507 2.86 -16.61 21.43
N PRO A 508 3.36 -17.75 20.93
CA PRO A 508 2.52 -18.73 20.26
C PRO A 508 1.35 -19.16 21.15
N PRO A 509 0.10 -19.10 20.69
CA PRO A 509 -1.04 -19.59 21.46
C PRO A 509 -0.88 -21.09 21.74
N ARG A 510 -1.00 -21.48 23.02
CA ARG A 510 -0.93 -22.91 23.43
C ARG A 510 -2.04 -23.76 22.82
N ARG A 511 -3.14 -23.14 22.40
CA ARG A 511 -4.30 -23.78 21.77
C ARG A 511 -4.65 -23.01 20.49
N CYS A 512 -4.12 -23.47 19.38
CA CYS A 512 -4.55 -23.13 18.03
C CYS A 512 -4.95 -24.43 17.33
N ARG A 513 -5.94 -24.38 16.44
CA ARG A 513 -6.43 -25.54 15.69
C ARG A 513 -5.72 -25.68 14.36
N ASP A 514 -5.46 -24.55 13.71
CA ASP A 514 -4.89 -24.44 12.38
C ASP A 514 -3.85 -23.30 12.31
N TRP A 515 -3.18 -23.17 11.16
CA TRP A 515 -2.13 -22.19 10.94
C TRP A 515 -2.65 -20.74 11.02
N GLN A 516 -3.90 -20.50 10.61
CA GLN A 516 -4.49 -19.18 10.67
C GLN A 516 -4.76 -18.75 12.12
N GLU A 517 -5.30 -19.63 12.96
CA GLU A 517 -5.45 -19.34 14.39
C GLU A 517 -4.10 -19.10 15.08
N LEU A 518 -3.06 -19.84 14.67
CA LEU A 518 -1.69 -19.62 15.16
C LEU A 518 -1.21 -18.20 14.79
N VAL A 519 -1.30 -17.82 13.51
CA VAL A 519 -0.88 -16.51 13.01
C VAL A 519 -1.69 -15.39 13.63
N SER A 520 -3.02 -15.49 13.67
CA SER A 520 -3.88 -14.47 14.29
C SER A 520 -3.56 -14.31 15.78
N GLY A 521 -3.28 -15.41 16.49
CA GLY A 521 -2.84 -15.37 17.88
C GLY A 521 -1.48 -14.69 18.06
N LEU A 522 -0.53 -14.94 17.14
CA LEU A 522 0.77 -14.27 17.13
C LEU A 522 0.64 -12.78 16.84
N THR A 523 -0.10 -12.38 15.81
CA THR A 523 -0.33 -10.97 15.46
C THR A 523 -1.02 -10.22 16.62
N GLY A 524 -2.07 -10.79 17.20
CA GLY A 524 -2.74 -10.21 18.36
C GLY A 524 -1.84 -10.10 19.59
N SER A 525 -1.00 -11.11 19.86
CA SER A 525 0.01 -11.04 20.93
C SER A 525 1.08 -9.98 20.64
N LEU A 526 1.47 -9.81 19.39
CA LEU A 526 2.48 -8.84 18.99
C LEU A 526 1.96 -7.41 19.14
N GLU A 527 0.72 -7.13 18.77
CA GLU A 527 0.12 -5.81 18.96
C GLU A 527 0.15 -5.36 20.43
N ILE A 528 -0.08 -6.29 21.35
CA ILE A 528 0.05 -6.05 22.80
C ILE A 528 1.50 -5.75 23.19
N ALA A 529 2.47 -6.48 22.63
CA ALA A 529 3.89 -6.30 22.90
C ALA A 529 4.42 -4.98 22.32
N LEU A 530 4.13 -4.68 21.05
CA LEU A 530 4.56 -3.46 20.35
C LEU A 530 3.94 -2.18 20.93
N ALA A 531 2.75 -2.26 21.55
CA ALA A 531 2.17 -1.13 22.28
C ALA A 531 3.02 -0.66 23.50
N LEU A 532 4.06 -1.42 23.85
CA LEU A 532 4.95 -1.17 24.98
C LEU A 532 6.38 -0.78 24.56
N VAL A 533 6.75 -0.85 23.27
CA VAL A 533 8.12 -0.64 22.79
C VAL A 533 8.31 0.77 22.23
N GLU A 534 9.39 1.45 22.61
CA GLU A 534 9.77 2.76 22.08
C GLU A 534 10.37 2.64 20.64
N PRO A 535 10.19 3.64 19.76
CA PRO A 535 10.80 3.64 18.43
C PRO A 535 12.34 3.70 18.50
N PHE A 536 13.01 3.19 17.46
CA PHE A 536 14.48 3.19 17.39
C PHE A 536 15.02 4.61 17.24
N ARG A 537 16.14 4.90 17.93
CA ARG A 537 16.84 6.19 17.79
C ARG A 537 17.73 6.15 16.57
N LEU A 538 17.35 6.88 15.51
CA LEU A 538 18.17 7.02 14.31
C LEU A 538 19.06 8.27 14.39
N PRO A 539 20.40 8.14 14.37
CA PRO A 539 21.31 9.29 14.41
C PRO A 539 21.17 10.20 13.18
N LYS A 540 21.28 11.53 13.38
CA LYS A 540 21.07 12.56 12.33
C LYS A 540 21.86 12.29 11.02
N PRO A 541 23.14 11.89 11.05
CA PRO A 541 23.88 11.56 9.83
C PRO A 541 23.26 10.46 8.97
N LEU A 542 22.71 9.42 9.62
CA LEU A 542 22.05 8.31 8.92
C LEU A 542 20.65 8.71 8.47
N ALA A 543 19.91 9.47 9.30
CA ALA A 543 18.60 10.00 8.93
C ALA A 543 18.64 10.91 7.69
N ALA A 544 19.73 11.65 7.48
CA ALA A 544 19.93 12.53 6.33
C ALA A 544 20.15 11.76 5.01
N VAL A 545 20.55 10.49 5.08
CA VAL A 545 20.78 9.64 3.90
C VAL A 545 19.73 8.53 3.73
N ASP A 546 18.65 8.59 4.51
CA ASP A 546 17.50 7.69 4.38
C ASP A 546 16.84 7.84 3.00
N GLY A 547 16.61 6.73 2.30
CA GLY A 547 16.06 6.69 0.95
C GLY A 547 17.05 7.00 -0.18
N ILE A 548 18.31 7.32 0.12
CA ILE A 548 19.33 7.62 -0.90
C ILE A 548 19.87 6.33 -1.52
N VAL A 549 20.20 6.40 -2.82
CA VAL A 549 20.85 5.31 -3.57
C VAL A 549 22.31 5.17 -3.12
N VAL A 550 22.73 3.97 -2.74
CA VAL A 550 24.12 3.64 -2.40
C VAL A 550 25.00 3.90 -3.64
N PRO A 551 26.03 4.78 -3.55
CA PRO A 551 26.83 5.17 -4.71
C PRO A 551 27.41 3.97 -5.48
N GLY A 552 27.25 3.98 -6.81
CA GLY A 552 27.71 2.90 -7.69
C GLY A 552 26.83 1.65 -7.69
N THR A 553 25.59 1.75 -7.19
CA THR A 553 24.55 0.73 -7.26
C THR A 553 23.21 1.38 -7.57
N ASP A 554 22.18 0.57 -7.84
CA ASP A 554 20.77 1.02 -7.91
C ASP A 554 20.01 0.81 -6.58
N ALA A 555 20.70 0.38 -5.52
CA ALA A 555 20.08 0.03 -4.25
C ALA A 555 19.86 1.26 -3.36
N ARG A 556 18.63 1.49 -2.89
CA ARG A 556 18.29 2.54 -1.93
C ARG A 556 18.36 2.03 -0.49
N VAL A 557 18.98 2.79 0.42
CA VAL A 557 18.96 2.43 1.84
C VAL A 557 17.68 2.93 2.51
N GLU A 558 17.09 2.13 3.38
CA GLU A 558 15.99 2.52 4.26
C GLU A 558 16.35 2.15 5.70
N TRP A 559 16.28 3.08 6.64
CA TRP A 559 16.67 2.85 8.04
C TRP A 559 15.47 2.48 8.94
N ALA A 560 15.66 1.51 9.82
CA ALA A 560 14.61 1.06 10.71
C ALA A 560 14.29 2.14 11.75
N ARG A 561 13.02 2.55 11.81
CA ARG A 561 12.51 3.53 12.80
C ARG A 561 11.64 2.90 13.88
N SER A 562 11.18 1.68 13.65
CA SER A 562 10.33 0.96 14.59
C SER A 562 10.50 -0.55 14.48
N PRO A 563 10.25 -1.31 15.55
CA PRO A 563 10.21 -2.76 15.49
C PRO A 563 9.15 -3.29 14.50
N ARG A 564 8.07 -2.53 14.26
CA ARG A 564 7.05 -2.87 13.24
C ARG A 564 7.64 -2.87 11.83
N THR A 565 8.47 -1.87 11.52
CA THR A 565 9.19 -1.78 10.24
C THR A 565 10.11 -2.98 10.05
N LEU A 566 10.86 -3.37 11.09
CA LEU A 566 11.68 -4.58 11.07
C LEU A 566 10.86 -5.86 10.88
N ALA A 567 9.69 -5.97 11.51
CA ALA A 567 8.80 -7.11 11.34
C ALA A 567 8.44 -7.36 9.87
N VAL A 568 8.09 -6.29 9.17
CA VAL A 568 7.75 -6.32 7.75
C VAL A 568 8.96 -6.74 6.92
N TRP A 569 10.13 -6.14 7.17
CA TRP A 569 11.35 -6.47 6.44
C TRP A 569 11.81 -7.90 6.69
N ALA A 570 11.80 -8.34 7.95
CA ALA A 570 12.25 -9.66 8.35
C ALA A 570 11.29 -10.76 7.86
N SER A 571 9.98 -10.49 7.81
CA SER A 571 8.99 -11.40 7.20
C SER A 571 9.25 -11.59 5.70
N TYR A 572 9.47 -10.49 4.97
CA TYR A 572 9.80 -10.54 3.55
C TYR A 572 11.15 -11.25 3.29
N MET A 573 12.18 -10.87 4.06
CA MET A 573 13.54 -11.36 3.88
C MET A 573 13.74 -12.77 4.43
N GLY A 574 12.90 -13.23 5.35
CA GLY A 574 13.06 -14.51 6.02
C GLY A 574 14.39 -14.67 6.78
N ASN A 575 14.96 -13.57 7.29
CA ASN A 575 16.23 -13.52 8.00
C ASN A 575 16.08 -12.91 9.41
N CYS A 576 17.07 -13.11 10.26
CA CYS A 576 16.99 -12.88 11.72
C CYS A 576 17.06 -11.40 12.18
N ILE A 577 16.92 -10.41 11.29
CA ILE A 577 17.17 -8.99 11.66
C ILE A 577 16.20 -8.43 12.73
N ALA A 578 15.07 -9.09 12.97
CA ALA A 578 14.10 -8.72 14.00
C ALA A 578 14.24 -9.55 15.30
N GLU A 579 15.33 -10.31 15.47
CA GLU A 579 15.61 -11.02 16.72
C GLU A 579 15.85 -10.07 17.91
N PRO A 580 15.56 -10.51 19.15
CA PRO A 580 15.65 -9.68 20.35
C PRO A 580 16.98 -8.96 20.51
N PHE A 581 18.10 -9.59 20.15
CA PHE A 581 19.41 -8.97 20.33
C PHE A 581 19.62 -7.76 19.41
N TYR A 582 19.21 -7.82 18.13
CA TYR A 582 19.26 -6.67 17.23
C TYR A 582 18.32 -5.57 17.68
N VAL A 583 17.11 -5.93 18.12
CA VAL A 583 16.11 -4.97 18.61
C VAL A 583 16.61 -4.28 19.87
N ASP A 584 17.15 -5.03 20.84
CA ASP A 584 17.70 -4.49 22.08
C ASP A 584 18.90 -3.58 21.83
N ASP A 585 19.79 -3.96 20.91
CA ASP A 585 20.97 -3.17 20.56
C ASP A 585 20.59 -1.91 19.77
N ALA A 586 19.61 -1.99 18.86
CA ALA A 586 19.05 -0.82 18.19
C ALA A 586 18.31 0.12 19.17
N MET A 587 17.62 -0.42 20.18
CA MET A 587 16.99 0.37 21.24
C MET A 587 18.00 1.07 22.13
N LYS A 588 19.13 0.42 22.43
CA LYS A 588 20.26 1.01 23.18
C LYS A 588 21.07 2.00 22.33
N GLY A 589 20.83 2.06 21.01
CA GLY A 589 21.58 2.88 20.07
C GLY A 589 23.00 2.37 19.81
N THR A 590 23.29 1.10 20.11
CA THR A 590 24.59 0.48 19.85
C THR A 590 24.73 0.04 18.39
N CYS A 591 23.62 -0.25 17.72
CA CYS A 591 23.55 -0.49 16.28
C CYS A 591 22.35 0.23 15.64
N VAL A 592 22.36 0.30 14.32
CA VAL A 592 21.27 0.80 13.47
C VAL A 592 21.03 -0.21 12.38
N LEU A 593 19.75 -0.51 12.12
CA LEU A 593 19.34 -1.57 11.19
C LEU A 593 18.79 -0.94 9.91
N ALA A 594 19.08 -1.55 8.76
CA ALA A 594 18.68 -1.04 7.46
C ALA A 594 18.20 -2.14 6.50
N ALA A 595 17.32 -1.76 5.58
CA ALA A 595 16.99 -2.52 4.39
C ALA A 595 17.59 -1.83 3.15
N LEU A 596 18.14 -2.60 2.21
CA LEU A 596 18.58 -2.14 0.90
C LEU A 596 17.53 -2.54 -0.13
N ARG A 597 16.94 -1.59 -0.85
CA ARG A 597 15.87 -1.83 -1.82
C ARG A 597 16.31 -1.62 -3.26
N ALA A 598 15.84 -2.47 -4.15
CA ALA A 598 15.90 -2.26 -5.60
C ALA A 598 14.94 -1.14 -6.05
N PRO A 599 15.07 -0.64 -7.30
CA PRO A 599 14.21 0.41 -7.85
C PRO A 599 12.71 0.07 -7.87
N ASP A 600 12.38 -1.22 -7.94
CA ASP A 600 11.02 -1.76 -7.89
C ASP A 600 10.45 -1.87 -6.46
N GLY A 601 11.24 -1.50 -5.44
CA GLY A 601 10.86 -1.54 -4.03
C GLY A 601 11.21 -2.85 -3.31
N THR A 602 11.70 -3.86 -4.03
CA THR A 602 12.07 -5.18 -3.50
C THR A 602 13.28 -5.09 -2.56
N ILE A 603 13.26 -5.73 -1.38
CA ILE A 603 14.42 -5.71 -0.46
C ILE A 603 15.48 -6.70 -0.97
N LEU A 604 16.69 -6.20 -1.23
CA LEU A 604 17.86 -6.96 -1.67
C LEU A 604 18.61 -7.59 -0.50
N ALA A 605 18.83 -6.82 0.57
CA ALA A 605 19.55 -7.25 1.75
C ALA A 605 19.19 -6.40 2.97
N ASN A 606 19.37 -6.99 4.15
CA ASN A 606 19.23 -6.35 5.44
C ASN A 606 20.62 -6.16 6.05
N ALA A 607 20.88 -5.00 6.66
CA ALA A 607 22.19 -4.62 7.18
C ALA A 607 22.12 -4.21 8.66
N GLU A 608 23.13 -4.62 9.41
CA GLU A 608 23.44 -4.09 10.75
C GLU A 608 24.64 -3.13 10.63
N VAL A 609 24.44 -1.90 11.08
CA VAL A 609 25.44 -0.84 11.04
C VAL A 609 25.77 -0.40 12.46
N GLN A 610 27.05 -0.40 12.80
CA GLN A 610 27.54 -0.01 14.12
C GLN A 610 28.39 1.25 14.03
N HIS A 611 28.40 2.04 15.10
CA HIS A 611 29.32 3.15 15.25
C HIS A 611 30.58 2.72 16.00
N ARG A 612 31.76 2.95 15.42
CA ARG A 612 33.06 2.75 16.06
C ARG A 612 33.83 4.07 16.12
N ARG A 613 34.93 4.13 16.88
CA ARG A 613 35.79 5.33 16.99
C ARG A 613 36.24 5.90 15.63
N SER A 614 36.34 5.06 14.60
CA SER A 614 36.73 5.40 13.23
C SER A 614 35.57 5.76 12.30
N GLY A 615 34.31 5.79 12.77
CA GLY A 615 33.12 6.10 11.97
C GLY A 615 32.09 4.96 11.88
N TRP A 616 31.24 4.98 10.87
CA TRP A 616 30.19 3.97 10.64
C TRP A 616 30.73 2.72 9.95
N HIS A 617 30.38 1.55 10.46
CA HIS A 617 30.89 0.27 9.97
C HIS A 617 29.73 -0.71 9.74
N LEU A 618 29.80 -1.45 8.63
CA LEU A 618 28.91 -2.57 8.37
C LEU A 618 29.32 -3.75 9.27
N ALA A 619 28.51 -4.06 10.26
CA ALA A 619 28.73 -5.22 11.14
C ALA A 619 28.25 -6.49 10.45
N GLU A 620 27.07 -6.43 9.82
CA GLU A 620 26.47 -7.58 9.16
C GLU A 620 25.66 -7.17 7.93
N LEU A 621 25.60 -8.05 6.92
CA LEU A 621 24.75 -7.94 5.75
C LEU A 621 24.23 -9.32 5.38
N GLN A 622 22.91 -9.46 5.26
CA GLN A 622 22.26 -10.72 4.92
C GLN A 622 21.23 -10.52 3.80
N ALA A 623 21.28 -11.37 2.78
CA ALA A 623 20.24 -11.46 1.76
C ALA A 623 19.06 -12.33 2.25
N ARG A 624 18.12 -12.64 1.35
CA ARG A 624 16.90 -13.39 1.68
C ARG A 624 17.26 -14.80 2.19
N PHE A 625 16.59 -15.26 3.25
CA PHE A 625 16.81 -16.55 3.94
C PHE A 625 18.26 -16.79 4.42
N ASN A 626 18.90 -15.75 4.95
CA ASN A 626 20.28 -15.79 5.48
C ASN A 626 21.34 -16.17 4.41
N THR A 627 21.02 -16.02 3.12
CA THR A 627 21.99 -16.27 2.03
C THR A 627 23.06 -15.18 1.97
N ASP A 628 24.19 -15.51 1.33
CA ASP A 628 25.28 -14.56 1.11
C ASP A 628 24.84 -13.46 0.14
N PRO A 629 24.96 -12.17 0.52
CA PRO A 629 24.62 -11.05 -0.35
C PRO A 629 25.64 -10.87 -1.48
N ASP A 630 25.26 -10.17 -2.55
CA ASP A 630 26.17 -9.79 -3.63
C ASP A 630 27.48 -9.17 -3.06
N PRO A 631 28.65 -9.76 -3.32
CA PRO A 631 29.93 -9.23 -2.86
C PRO A 631 30.17 -7.78 -3.29
N GLY A 632 29.74 -7.39 -4.49
CA GLY A 632 29.90 -6.04 -5.01
C GLY A 632 29.04 -5.03 -4.24
N LEU A 633 27.79 -5.39 -3.90
CA LEU A 633 26.92 -4.60 -3.03
C LEU A 633 27.53 -4.43 -1.63
N LYS A 634 28.05 -5.51 -1.03
CA LYS A 634 28.68 -5.49 0.30
C LYS A 634 29.88 -4.55 0.34
N GLU A 635 30.76 -4.64 -0.66
CA GLU A 635 31.97 -3.83 -0.75
C GLU A 635 31.65 -2.34 -0.91
N ARG A 636 30.70 -2.00 -1.81
CA ARG A 636 30.27 -0.62 -2.05
C ARG A 636 29.57 -0.01 -0.84
N LEU A 637 28.69 -0.76 -0.18
CA LEU A 637 28.04 -0.33 1.05
C LEU A 637 29.06 -0.04 2.16
N THR A 638 30.03 -0.95 2.36
CA THR A 638 31.09 -0.77 3.36
C THR A 638 31.89 0.49 3.10
N ARG A 639 32.30 0.71 1.84
CA ARG A 639 33.05 1.92 1.44
C ARG A 639 32.23 3.19 1.65
N TRP A 640 30.95 3.17 1.29
CA TRP A 640 30.07 4.31 1.44
C TRP A 640 29.79 4.67 2.90
N LEU A 641 29.48 3.70 3.77
CA LEU A 641 29.26 3.94 5.19
C LEU A 641 30.46 4.63 5.86
N ALA A 642 31.68 4.25 5.47
CA ALA A 642 32.90 4.88 5.97
C ALA A 642 33.04 6.37 5.59
N THR A 643 32.30 6.86 4.59
CA THR A 643 32.30 8.29 4.19
C THR A 643 31.31 9.15 4.98
N LEU A 644 30.40 8.53 5.73
CA LEU A 644 29.36 9.27 6.46
C LEU A 644 29.93 9.94 7.72
N PRO A 645 29.51 11.17 8.04
CA PRO A 645 30.03 11.88 9.20
C PRO A 645 29.68 11.15 10.51
N PRO A 646 30.58 11.12 11.50
CA PRO A 646 30.29 10.53 12.79
C PRO A 646 29.17 11.31 13.50
N PRO A 647 28.35 10.66 14.35
CA PRO A 647 27.44 11.37 15.22
C PRO A 647 28.23 12.33 16.12
N PRO A 648 27.68 13.50 16.47
CA PRO A 648 28.35 14.43 17.37
C PRO A 648 28.68 13.72 18.68
N ALA A 649 29.91 13.87 19.17
CA ALA A 649 30.35 13.23 20.41
C ALA A 649 29.45 13.68 21.56
N GLU A 650 28.65 12.77 22.11
CA GLU A 650 28.03 13.00 23.41
C GLU A 650 29.16 13.15 24.42
N ARG A 651 29.28 14.35 25.00
CA ARG A 651 30.10 14.54 26.20
C ARG A 651 29.60 13.52 27.22
N PRO A 652 30.46 12.63 27.76
CA PRO A 652 30.03 11.82 28.89
C PRO A 652 29.54 12.81 29.95
N PRO A 653 28.34 12.60 30.52
CA PRO A 653 27.89 13.46 31.61
C PRO A 653 28.97 13.43 32.68
N ALA A 654 29.37 14.62 33.15
CA ALA A 654 30.27 14.72 34.28
C ALA A 654 29.70 13.83 35.40
N ARG A 655 30.52 12.93 35.95
CA ARG A 655 30.14 12.16 37.13
C ARG A 655 29.94 13.15 38.27
N GLU A 656 28.70 13.58 38.47
CA GLU A 656 28.30 14.18 39.73
C GLU A 656 28.42 13.12 40.84
N PRO A 657 28.88 13.51 42.05
CA PRO A 657 28.88 12.61 43.19
C PRO A 657 27.45 12.13 43.43
N LEU A 658 27.24 10.82 43.48
CA LEU A 658 25.95 10.20 43.80
C LEU A 658 25.44 10.76 45.14
N PRO A 659 24.28 11.43 45.18
CA PRO A 659 23.62 11.72 46.45
C PRO A 659 23.17 10.41 47.10
N PRO A 660 23.07 10.36 48.44
CA PRO A 660 22.64 9.17 49.16
C PRO A 660 21.24 8.73 48.70
N PRO A 661 20.91 7.43 48.81
CA PRO A 661 19.68 6.86 48.26
C PRO A 661 18.47 7.51 48.92
N THR A 662 17.81 8.41 48.21
CA THR A 662 16.48 8.89 48.58
C THR A 662 15.48 7.83 48.13
N ARG A 663 14.70 7.33 49.10
CA ARG A 663 13.60 6.38 48.88
C ARG A 663 12.72 6.86 47.72
N GLU A 664 12.74 6.14 46.60
CA GLU A 664 11.83 6.37 45.48
C GLU A 664 10.38 6.22 45.98
N ARG A 665 9.65 7.34 45.99
CA ARG A 665 8.20 7.33 46.12
C ARG A 665 7.61 6.74 44.83
N PRO A 666 6.53 5.93 44.90
CA PRO A 666 6.02 5.18 43.76
C PRO A 666 5.52 6.12 42.65
N VAL A 667 6.10 5.98 41.45
CA VAL A 667 5.75 6.71 40.22
C VAL A 667 4.26 6.56 39.84
N SER A 668 3.59 5.50 40.30
CA SER A 668 2.15 5.28 40.05
C SER A 668 1.27 6.39 40.64
N ARG A 669 1.62 6.93 41.82
CA ARG A 669 0.80 7.97 42.50
C ARG A 669 0.81 9.30 41.75
N ARG A 670 1.87 9.63 41.00
CA ARG A 670 1.99 10.89 40.25
C ARG A 670 1.19 10.87 38.94
N ALA A 671 1.15 9.72 38.25
CA ALA A 671 0.36 9.56 37.04
C ALA A 671 -1.15 9.57 37.31
N ASP A 672 -1.58 8.95 38.41
CA ASP A 672 -2.99 8.98 38.82
C ASP A 672 -3.41 10.37 39.33
N ARG A 673 -2.50 11.10 39.99
CA ARG A 673 -2.70 12.50 40.37
C ARG A 673 -2.83 13.44 39.16
N LEU A 674 -1.98 13.30 38.15
CA LEU A 674 -2.08 14.08 36.90
C LEU A 674 -3.44 13.86 36.23
N PHE A 675 -3.87 12.61 36.11
CA PHE A 675 -5.16 12.32 35.50
C PHE A 675 -6.31 12.93 36.33
N ALA A 676 -6.32 12.71 37.65
CA ALA A 676 -7.38 13.21 38.54
C ALA A 676 -7.48 14.74 38.55
N GLU A 677 -6.35 15.46 38.53
CA GLU A 677 -6.35 16.93 38.60
C GLU A 677 -6.57 17.61 37.24
N VAL A 678 -6.15 16.98 36.13
CA VAL A 678 -6.18 17.61 34.80
C VAL A 678 -7.36 17.16 33.95
N SER A 679 -7.88 15.93 34.12
CA SER A 679 -8.88 15.39 33.18
C SER A 679 -10.17 16.19 33.15
N GLY A 680 -10.68 16.64 34.30
CA GLY A 680 -11.89 17.46 34.39
C GLY A 680 -11.72 18.82 33.70
N PRO A 681 -10.78 19.68 34.17
CA PRO A 681 -10.56 20.99 33.58
C PRO A 681 -10.22 20.94 32.09
N LEU A 682 -9.37 20.00 31.66
CA LEU A 682 -9.00 19.88 30.24
C LEU A 682 -10.15 19.36 29.39
N ALA A 683 -11.01 18.45 29.90
CA ALA A 683 -12.17 17.99 29.17
C ALA A 683 -13.23 19.09 29.02
N GLU A 684 -13.42 19.95 30.01
CA GLU A 684 -14.29 21.12 29.94
C GLU A 684 -13.80 22.09 28.87
N GLN A 685 -12.52 22.48 28.91
CA GLN A 685 -11.93 23.38 27.91
C GLN A 685 -11.92 22.77 26.50
N ALA A 686 -11.65 21.46 26.38
CA ALA A 686 -11.74 20.75 25.09
C ALA A 686 -13.19 20.71 24.57
N GLY A 687 -14.19 20.56 25.44
CA GLY A 687 -15.60 20.62 25.09
C GLY A 687 -15.99 21.99 24.54
N HIS A 688 -15.57 23.07 25.21
CA HIS A 688 -15.80 24.43 24.73
C HIS A 688 -15.12 24.69 23.38
N ALA A 689 -13.87 24.26 23.22
CA ALA A 689 -13.15 24.43 21.97
C ALA A 689 -13.73 23.61 20.80
N LEU A 690 -14.27 22.42 21.07
CA LEU A 690 -14.97 21.60 20.08
C LEU A 690 -16.34 22.16 19.68
N ALA A 691 -17.01 22.85 20.61
CA ALA A 691 -18.29 23.52 20.36
C ALA A 691 -18.14 24.88 19.63
N ASP A 692 -16.91 25.36 19.44
CA ASP A 692 -16.66 26.61 18.73
C ASP A 692 -17.12 26.52 17.26
N PRO A 693 -17.84 27.53 16.72
CA PRO A 693 -18.32 27.52 15.34
C PRO A 693 -17.21 27.34 14.28
N ALA A 694 -15.99 27.84 14.53
CA ALA A 694 -14.86 27.63 13.63
C ALA A 694 -14.41 26.17 13.62
N THR A 695 -14.48 25.48 14.77
CA THR A 695 -14.22 24.04 14.87
C THR A 695 -15.27 23.23 14.09
N ALA A 696 -16.55 23.57 14.21
CA ALA A 696 -17.60 22.93 13.43
C ALA A 696 -17.41 23.13 11.92
N SER A 697 -17.10 24.36 11.48
CA SER A 697 -16.80 24.65 10.07
C SER A 697 -15.58 23.89 9.57
N ALA A 698 -14.53 23.78 10.37
CA ALA A 698 -13.33 23.03 10.02
C ALA A 698 -13.59 21.53 9.93
N LEU A 699 -14.46 20.98 10.78
CA LEU A 699 -14.89 19.58 10.70
C LEU A 699 -15.61 19.30 9.39
N LEU A 700 -16.53 20.17 8.94
CA LEU A 700 -17.18 20.03 7.63
C LEU A 700 -16.17 20.01 6.47
N THR A 701 -15.10 20.82 6.56
CA THR A 701 -14.02 20.79 5.57
C THR A 701 -13.22 19.48 5.61
N LEU A 702 -12.94 18.95 6.81
CA LEU A 702 -12.24 17.67 6.99
C LEU A 702 -13.12 16.48 6.57
N GLU A 703 -14.43 16.59 6.75
CA GLU A 703 -15.44 15.65 6.24
C GLU A 703 -15.46 15.66 4.72
N ALA A 704 -15.51 16.82 4.07
CA ALA A 704 -15.40 16.92 2.61
C ALA A 704 -14.09 16.32 2.08
N LEU A 705 -12.97 16.48 2.80
CA LEU A 705 -11.71 15.82 2.46
C LEU A 705 -11.77 14.30 2.65
N HIS A 706 -12.46 13.83 3.69
CA HIS A 706 -12.72 12.41 3.89
C HIS A 706 -13.65 11.85 2.79
N GLU A 707 -14.62 12.63 2.32
CA GLU A 707 -15.54 12.25 1.24
C GLU A 707 -14.89 12.28 -0.14
N ALA A 708 -13.99 13.22 -0.39
CA ALA A 708 -13.20 13.27 -1.63
C ALA A 708 -12.22 12.09 -1.74
N ARG A 709 -11.81 11.50 -0.61
CA ARG A 709 -11.12 10.19 -0.58
C ARG A 709 -12.04 9.08 -1.08
N THR A 710 -13.30 9.11 -0.69
CA THR A 710 -14.30 8.10 -1.04
C THR A 710 -14.96 8.34 -2.40
N GLY A 711 -14.71 9.51 -3.00
CA GLY A 711 -15.18 9.94 -4.31
C GLY A 711 -16.63 10.44 -4.35
N THR A 712 -17.22 10.80 -3.20
CA THR A 712 -18.67 11.01 -3.00
C THR A 712 -19.24 12.34 -3.49
N THR A 713 -18.44 13.23 -4.08
CA THR A 713 -18.82 14.64 -4.16
C THR A 713 -19.92 14.96 -5.17
N THR A 714 -21.06 15.41 -4.63
CA THR A 714 -22.25 15.90 -5.33
C THR A 714 -21.95 17.27 -5.95
N ARG A 715 -21.87 17.33 -7.28
CA ARG A 715 -21.56 18.55 -8.03
C ARG A 715 -22.80 19.44 -8.19
N ALA A 716 -23.05 20.35 -7.26
CA ALA A 716 -24.00 21.45 -7.47
C ALA A 716 -23.39 22.49 -8.43
N ALA A 717 -23.65 22.36 -9.73
CA ALA A 717 -23.29 23.36 -10.73
C ALA A 717 -24.32 24.50 -10.73
N GLY A 718 -23.92 25.70 -10.31
CA GLY A 718 -24.70 26.92 -10.49
C GLY A 718 -23.94 27.94 -11.34
N ALA A 719 -24.41 28.16 -12.57
CA ALA A 719 -24.14 29.37 -13.36
C ALA A 719 -25.41 30.27 -13.35
N PRO A 720 -25.27 31.60 -13.54
CA PRO A 720 -26.15 32.59 -12.94
C PRO A 720 -27.44 32.78 -13.75
N ALA A 721 -28.59 32.55 -13.12
CA ALA A 721 -29.90 32.90 -13.70
C ALA A 721 -30.46 34.14 -12.99
N SER A 722 -30.50 35.24 -13.73
CA SER A 722 -31.42 36.35 -13.48
C SER A 722 -32.86 35.84 -13.60
N ALA A 723 -33.66 35.97 -12.54
CA ALA A 723 -35.12 35.95 -12.66
C ALA A 723 -35.78 36.68 -11.49
N SER A 724 -36.55 37.68 -11.90
CA SER A 724 -37.65 38.39 -11.26
C SER A 724 -38.43 37.59 -10.20
N VAL A 725 -38.70 38.22 -9.06
CA VAL A 725 -39.68 37.77 -8.06
C VAL A 725 -40.93 38.64 -8.18
N PRO A 726 -42.15 38.07 -8.23
CA PRO A 726 -43.35 38.77 -7.83
C PRO A 726 -43.51 38.69 -6.30
N THR A 727 -43.73 39.86 -5.72
CA THR A 727 -43.85 40.15 -4.30
C THR A 727 -45.16 39.60 -3.72
N SER A 728 -45.11 38.86 -2.61
CA SER A 728 -46.21 38.85 -1.64
C SER A 728 -45.67 38.90 -0.21
N ALA A 729 -46.10 39.92 0.51
CA ALA A 729 -45.65 40.32 1.83
C ALA A 729 -46.24 39.44 2.95
N GLY A 730 -45.44 39.16 3.98
CA GLY A 730 -45.84 38.61 5.27
C GLY A 730 -44.77 38.94 6.31
N ALA A 731 -45.16 39.66 7.37
CA ALA A 731 -44.32 40.31 8.39
C ALA A 731 -43.61 39.32 9.35
N PRO A 732 -42.66 39.80 10.19
CA PRO A 732 -41.54 39.00 10.68
C PRO A 732 -41.86 38.26 11.99
N THR A 733 -41.41 37.01 12.10
CA THR A 733 -41.30 36.31 13.39
C THR A 733 -39.84 35.93 13.59
N SER A 734 -39.26 36.40 14.69
CA SER A 734 -37.93 36.03 15.17
C SER A 734 -37.80 34.51 15.28
N ALA A 735 -37.11 33.88 14.33
CA ALA A 735 -36.83 32.46 14.37
C ALA A 735 -35.49 32.22 15.10
N ARG A 736 -35.62 31.73 16.33
CA ARG A 736 -34.61 30.91 17.00
C ARG A 736 -34.07 29.85 16.04
N VAL A 737 -32.75 29.70 16.02
CA VAL A 737 -32.08 28.50 15.51
C VAL A 737 -32.67 27.28 16.25
N PRO A 738 -33.30 26.32 15.57
CA PRO A 738 -33.81 25.14 16.24
C PRO A 738 -32.66 24.19 16.56
N ALA A 739 -32.51 23.87 17.84
CA ALA A 739 -31.85 22.67 18.33
C ALA A 739 -32.61 21.44 17.79
N SER A 740 -32.18 20.93 16.63
CA SER A 740 -32.71 19.72 16.00
C SER A 740 -31.60 18.98 15.22
N ILE A 741 -30.50 18.67 15.90
CA ILE A 741 -29.48 17.70 15.44
C ILE A 741 -29.40 16.55 16.46
N ALA A 742 -30.54 16.07 16.94
CA ALA A 742 -30.60 15.00 17.94
C ALA A 742 -31.55 13.85 17.55
N GLY A 743 -31.94 13.73 16.28
CA GLY A 743 -32.82 12.64 15.84
C GLY A 743 -32.53 12.16 14.43
N GLY A 744 -31.93 10.97 14.33
CA GLY A 744 -32.24 9.98 13.30
C GLY A 744 -31.58 10.09 11.93
N GLN A 745 -30.62 9.19 11.69
CA GLN A 745 -30.17 8.63 10.40
C GLN A 745 -29.16 9.44 9.56
N GLY A 746 -27.90 8.97 9.55
CA GLY A 746 -26.98 9.11 8.41
C GLY A 746 -25.63 9.79 8.65
N ALA A 747 -25.45 10.62 9.68
CA ALA A 747 -24.18 11.29 9.90
C ALA A 747 -23.19 10.37 10.64
N VAL A 748 -22.07 10.05 9.99
CA VAL A 748 -20.90 9.47 10.69
C VAL A 748 -20.49 10.45 11.79
N PRO A 749 -20.35 10.03 13.05
CA PRO A 749 -19.88 10.91 14.12
C PRO A 749 -18.58 11.61 13.69
N ALA A 750 -18.45 12.93 13.83
CA ALA A 750 -17.23 13.67 13.47
C ALA A 750 -15.94 13.05 14.03
N THR A 751 -16.03 12.35 15.17
CA THR A 751 -14.96 11.56 15.78
C THR A 751 -14.46 10.42 14.88
N ASP A 752 -15.34 9.72 14.17
CA ASP A 752 -15.01 8.61 13.29
C ASP A 752 -14.29 9.09 12.02
N VAL A 753 -14.70 10.24 11.47
CA VAL A 753 -14.02 10.89 10.33
C VAL A 753 -12.57 11.25 10.70
N LEU A 754 -12.39 11.90 11.86
CA LEU A 754 -11.06 12.23 12.38
C LEU A 754 -10.21 10.97 12.63
N MET A 755 -10.81 9.92 13.18
CA MET A 755 -10.11 8.66 13.42
C MET A 755 -9.73 7.95 12.13
N ALA A 756 -10.58 7.99 11.11
CA ALA A 756 -10.31 7.42 9.80
C ALA A 756 -9.17 8.17 9.10
N LEU A 757 -9.24 9.51 9.04
CA LEU A 757 -8.15 10.34 8.48
C LEU A 757 -6.83 10.13 9.24
N ARG A 758 -6.89 10.00 10.56
CA ARG A 758 -5.71 9.73 11.39
C ARG A 758 -5.08 8.35 11.11
N ARG A 759 -5.83 7.37 10.64
CA ARG A 759 -5.31 6.02 10.34
C ARG A 759 -4.72 5.90 8.94
N LEU A 760 -5.00 6.84 8.04
CA LEU A 760 -4.47 6.79 6.67
C LEU A 760 -2.94 6.85 6.66
N PRO A 761 -2.24 6.15 5.77
CA PRO A 761 -0.82 6.37 5.52
C PRO A 761 -0.59 7.70 4.78
N ALA A 762 0.65 8.20 4.77
CA ALA A 762 0.99 9.52 4.24
C ALA A 762 0.63 9.70 2.76
N ASP A 763 0.88 8.70 1.92
CA ASP A 763 0.56 8.70 0.49
C ASP A 763 -0.95 8.74 0.20
N ARG A 764 -1.77 8.16 1.09
CA ARG A 764 -3.23 8.22 0.98
C ARG A 764 -3.77 9.58 1.38
N ILE A 765 -3.14 10.26 2.35
CA ILE A 765 -3.47 11.65 2.67
C ILE A 765 -3.12 12.56 1.49
N ASP A 766 -1.97 12.35 0.86
CA ASP A 766 -1.55 13.13 -0.33
C ASP A 766 -2.60 13.00 -1.44
N ARG A 767 -3.03 11.78 -1.77
CA ARG A 767 -4.09 11.53 -2.76
C ARG A 767 -5.45 12.11 -2.38
N ALA A 768 -5.90 11.91 -1.14
CA ALA A 768 -7.16 12.48 -0.67
C ALA A 768 -7.18 14.00 -0.79
N LEU A 769 -6.04 14.64 -0.48
CA LEU A 769 -5.88 16.08 -0.62
C LEU A 769 -5.98 16.53 -2.09
N LEU A 770 -5.28 15.85 -3.01
CA LEU A 770 -5.35 16.17 -4.45
C LEU A 770 -6.76 16.04 -5.02
N ASN A 771 -7.53 15.05 -4.56
CA ASN A 771 -8.92 14.87 -4.96
C ASN A 771 -9.84 15.94 -4.39
N ALA A 772 -9.61 16.37 -3.14
CA ALA A 772 -10.44 17.35 -2.44
C ALA A 772 -10.18 18.80 -2.88
N LEU A 773 -8.95 19.13 -3.27
CA LEU A 773 -8.53 20.50 -3.59
C LEU A 773 -9.40 21.21 -4.63
N PRO A 774 -9.85 20.56 -5.74
CA PRO A 774 -10.75 21.20 -6.71
C PRO A 774 -12.08 21.68 -6.13
N GLU A 775 -12.56 21.06 -5.05
CA GLU A 775 -13.90 21.29 -4.49
C GLU A 775 -13.86 22.15 -3.23
N VAL A 776 -12.99 21.78 -2.29
CA VAL A 776 -12.80 22.53 -1.04
C VAL A 776 -12.00 23.81 -1.28
N GLY A 777 -11.03 23.77 -2.19
CA GLY A 777 -10.10 24.87 -2.40
C GLY A 777 -9.02 24.97 -1.32
N LEU A 778 -7.85 25.46 -1.72
CA LEU A 778 -6.66 25.53 -0.85
C LEU A 778 -6.83 26.50 0.33
N SER A 779 -7.46 27.67 0.13
CA SER A 779 -7.64 28.66 1.20
C SER A 779 -8.60 28.20 2.31
N GLU A 780 -9.63 27.43 1.97
CA GLU A 780 -10.57 26.90 2.94
C GLU A 780 -9.95 25.74 3.72
N LEU A 781 -9.31 24.81 3.01
CA LEU A 781 -8.55 23.74 3.63
C LEU A 781 -7.43 24.26 4.55
N TRP A 782 -6.74 25.34 4.14
CA TRP A 782 -5.71 25.97 4.97
C TRP A 782 -6.27 26.54 6.28
N ARG A 783 -7.43 27.21 6.22
CA ARG A 783 -8.11 27.75 7.40
C ARG A 783 -8.63 26.64 8.31
N ALA A 784 -9.26 25.62 7.75
CA ALA A 784 -9.75 24.46 8.51
C ALA A 784 -8.60 23.73 9.22
N THR A 785 -7.49 23.51 8.51
CA THR A 785 -6.27 22.93 9.09
C THR A 785 -5.49 23.91 9.96
N GLY A 786 -5.97 25.13 10.20
CA GLY A 786 -5.45 26.06 11.21
C GLY A 786 -6.19 26.01 12.54
N VAL A 787 -7.35 25.33 12.62
CA VAL A 787 -8.13 25.20 13.84
C VAL A 787 -7.50 24.16 14.78
N ARG A 788 -7.27 24.53 16.04
CA ARG A 788 -6.46 23.78 17.03
C ARG A 788 -7.17 23.63 18.37
N PRO A 789 -8.28 22.88 18.45
CA PRO A 789 -9.14 22.88 19.63
C PRO A 789 -8.42 22.40 20.90
N LEU A 790 -7.50 21.43 20.77
CA LEU A 790 -6.73 20.98 21.94
C LEU A 790 -5.67 21.99 22.38
N ALA A 791 -5.01 22.69 21.44
CA ALA A 791 -4.04 23.71 21.80
C ALA A 791 -4.72 24.90 22.50
N VAL A 792 -5.90 25.30 22.01
CA VAL A 792 -6.76 26.31 22.66
C VAL A 792 -7.16 25.85 24.06
N ALA A 793 -7.61 24.60 24.21
CA ALA A 793 -7.98 24.06 25.52
C ALA A 793 -6.81 24.03 26.51
N LEU A 794 -5.61 23.66 26.07
CA LEU A 794 -4.39 23.70 26.89
C LEU A 794 -3.93 25.13 27.23
N ALA A 795 -4.21 26.11 26.37
CA ALA A 795 -3.94 27.53 26.63
C ALA A 795 -4.93 28.13 27.63
N ALA A 796 -6.16 27.64 27.66
CA ALA A 796 -7.21 28.06 28.59
C ALA A 796 -7.15 27.37 29.96
N LEU A 797 -6.28 26.36 30.14
CA LEU A 797 -6.03 25.78 31.46
C LEU A 797 -5.42 26.82 32.40
N ASP A 798 -5.75 26.70 33.69
CA ASP A 798 -5.11 27.46 34.76
C ASP A 798 -3.57 27.40 34.62
N PRO A 799 -2.89 28.57 34.50
CA PRO A 799 -1.44 28.63 34.36
C PRO A 799 -0.69 27.89 35.47
N GLU A 800 -1.20 27.91 36.72
CA GLU A 800 -0.59 27.18 37.83
C GLU A 800 -0.75 25.67 37.68
N LEU A 801 -1.88 25.20 37.16
CA LEU A 801 -2.09 23.79 36.82
C LEU A 801 -1.19 23.35 35.66
N ARG A 802 -1.02 24.21 34.64
CA ARG A 802 -0.17 23.92 33.48
C ARG A 802 1.32 23.88 33.86
N ALA A 803 1.79 24.82 34.69
CA ALA A 803 3.17 24.86 35.17
C ALA A 803 3.52 23.70 36.12
N ARG A 804 2.53 23.06 36.75
CA ARG A 804 2.75 21.84 37.55
C ARG A 804 3.00 20.59 36.70
N PHE A 805 2.61 20.60 35.42
CA PHE A 805 2.68 19.47 34.51
C PHE A 805 3.27 19.88 33.15
N ASP A 806 4.58 20.09 33.11
CA ASP A 806 5.32 20.56 31.92
C ASP A 806 5.17 19.67 30.68
N ASN A 807 4.75 18.41 30.86
CA ASN A 807 4.60 17.45 29.77
C ASN A 807 3.25 17.54 29.03
N LEU A 808 2.29 18.38 29.46
CA LEU A 808 0.98 18.48 28.79
C LEU A 808 1.09 18.90 27.31
N GLY A 809 2.11 19.67 26.94
CA GLY A 809 2.38 20.05 25.55
C GLY A 809 2.61 18.86 24.62
N LEU A 810 3.05 17.70 25.14
CA LEU A 810 3.22 16.48 24.35
C LEU A 810 1.91 15.97 23.76
N LEU A 811 0.75 16.34 24.32
CA LEU A 811 -0.55 15.97 23.77
C LEU A 811 -0.79 16.51 22.34
N LEU A 812 -0.12 17.61 21.98
CA LEU A 812 -0.20 18.25 20.66
C LEU A 812 0.73 17.61 19.62
N THR A 813 1.67 16.79 20.05
CA THR A 813 2.67 16.17 19.17
C THR A 813 2.18 14.85 18.61
N ASP A 814 2.49 14.58 17.33
CA ASP A 814 2.25 13.28 16.70
C ASP A 814 3.38 12.29 17.04
N ALA A 815 3.57 12.09 18.35
CA ALA A 815 4.57 11.20 18.92
C ALA A 815 3.94 10.27 19.96
N PRO A 816 4.56 9.12 20.27
CA PRO A 816 4.12 8.25 21.35
C PRO A 816 4.02 9.02 22.67
N LEU A 817 2.85 8.97 23.31
CA LEU A 817 2.64 9.65 24.59
C LEU A 817 3.24 8.86 25.75
N PRO A 818 3.90 9.53 26.72
CA PRO A 818 4.25 8.94 28.00
C PRO A 818 3.03 8.31 28.69
N ARG A 819 3.24 7.25 29.47
CA ARG A 819 2.16 6.49 30.14
C ARG A 819 1.20 7.38 30.94
N SER A 820 1.70 8.46 31.55
CA SER A 820 0.92 9.43 32.32
C SER A 820 -0.13 10.18 31.48
N LEU A 821 0.13 10.45 30.20
CA LEU A 821 -0.76 11.21 29.31
C LEU A 821 -1.73 10.32 28.51
N ARG A 822 -1.49 9.01 28.44
CA ARG A 822 -2.32 8.07 27.66
C ARG A 822 -3.76 8.03 28.17
N LYS A 823 -3.98 8.12 29.49
CA LYS A 823 -5.32 8.17 30.09
C LYS A 823 -6.06 9.44 29.65
N LEU A 824 -5.39 10.60 29.70
CA LEU A 824 -5.96 11.87 29.23
C LEU A 824 -6.29 11.84 27.73
N ALA A 825 -5.40 11.32 26.90
CA ALA A 825 -5.60 11.23 25.45
C ALA A 825 -6.75 10.29 25.03
N ARG A 826 -7.20 9.40 25.93
CA ARG A 826 -8.35 8.49 25.73
C ARG A 826 -9.64 9.02 26.37
N HIS A 827 -9.59 10.16 27.06
CA HIS A 827 -10.78 10.75 27.67
C HIS A 827 -11.78 11.17 26.58
N GLY A 828 -13.07 10.90 26.77
CA GLY A 828 -14.11 11.04 25.75
C GLY A 828 -14.14 12.40 25.05
N THR A 829 -13.94 13.50 25.79
CA THR A 829 -13.92 14.87 25.23
C THR A 829 -12.56 15.33 24.73
N ILE A 830 -11.46 14.76 25.25
CA ILE A 830 -10.08 15.16 24.87
C ILE A 830 -9.66 14.43 23.59
N ALA A 831 -10.12 13.18 23.41
CA ALA A 831 -9.72 12.33 22.29
C ALA A 831 -10.11 12.91 20.90
N PRO A 832 -11.32 13.48 20.68
CA PRO A 832 -11.67 14.12 19.42
C PRO A 832 -10.84 15.38 19.14
N ALA A 833 -10.69 16.27 20.15
CA ALA A 833 -9.86 17.48 20.03
C ALA A 833 -8.40 17.13 19.69
N ARG A 834 -7.86 16.08 20.33
CA ARG A 834 -6.53 15.56 20.00
C ARG A 834 -6.46 14.97 18.60
N SER A 835 -7.49 14.24 18.18
CA SER A 835 -7.49 13.62 16.84
C SER A 835 -7.51 14.68 15.75
N MET A 836 -8.29 15.75 15.92
CA MET A 836 -8.28 16.91 15.03
C MET A 836 -6.91 17.61 14.98
N GLU A 837 -6.28 17.83 16.14
CA GLU A 837 -4.93 18.39 16.22
C GLU A 837 -3.91 17.59 15.38
N LEU A 838 -3.93 16.27 15.49
CA LEU A 838 -3.00 15.42 14.75
C LEU A 838 -3.31 15.36 13.25
N VAL A 839 -4.60 15.23 12.89
CA VAL A 839 -5.03 15.15 11.48
C VAL A 839 -4.65 16.43 10.74
N THR A 840 -4.93 17.60 11.32
CA THR A 840 -4.65 18.89 10.69
C THR A 840 -3.15 19.11 10.46
N ARG A 841 -2.29 18.73 11.41
CA ARG A 841 -0.82 18.75 11.24
C ARG A 841 -0.35 17.83 10.13
N ARG A 842 -0.91 16.62 10.04
CA ARG A 842 -0.56 15.66 8.99
C ARG A 842 -0.98 16.11 7.60
N ILE A 843 -2.13 16.79 7.49
CA ILE A 843 -2.59 17.40 6.23
C ILE A 843 -1.64 18.53 5.81
N ARG A 844 -1.17 19.38 6.74
CA ARG A 844 -0.16 20.39 6.43
C ARG A 844 1.18 19.76 6.00
N ALA A 845 1.62 18.71 6.67
CA ALA A 845 2.79 17.96 6.22
C ALA A 845 2.62 17.35 4.81
N ALA A 846 1.41 16.92 4.45
CA ALA A 846 1.06 16.46 3.11
C ALA A 846 1.15 17.57 2.05
N LEU A 847 0.59 18.76 2.35
CA LEU A 847 0.75 19.95 1.50
C LEU A 847 2.24 20.28 1.27
N GLY A 848 3.06 20.18 2.31
CA GLY A 848 4.51 20.35 2.22
C GLY A 848 5.18 19.34 1.29
N ARG A 849 4.83 18.05 1.39
CA ARG A 849 5.35 17.01 0.48
C ARG A 849 4.95 17.26 -0.96
N LEU A 850 3.69 17.59 -1.23
CA LEU A 850 3.19 17.87 -2.58
C LEU A 850 3.86 19.12 -3.19
N ALA A 851 4.06 20.17 -2.38
CA ALA A 851 4.78 21.36 -2.80
C ALA A 851 6.25 21.07 -3.12
N ARG A 852 6.91 20.18 -2.34
CA ARG A 852 8.28 19.74 -2.59
C ARG A 852 8.38 18.87 -3.85
N ALA A 853 7.35 18.08 -4.15
CA ALA A 853 7.27 17.18 -5.30
C ALA A 853 6.83 17.87 -6.61
N ALA A 854 6.69 19.20 -6.62
CA ALA A 854 6.23 19.97 -7.79
C ALA A 854 4.83 19.56 -8.30
N ASP A 855 3.93 19.14 -7.41
CA ASP A 855 2.63 18.60 -7.86
C ASP A 855 1.84 19.64 -8.70
N PRO A 856 1.38 19.27 -9.91
CA PRO A 856 0.76 20.21 -10.84
C PRO A 856 -0.63 20.68 -10.39
N ILE A 857 -1.38 19.88 -9.63
CA ILE A 857 -2.70 20.26 -9.12
C ILE A 857 -2.51 21.32 -8.03
N LEU A 858 -1.63 21.08 -7.06
CA LEU A 858 -1.32 22.06 -6.02
C LEU A 858 -0.76 23.36 -6.63
N ALA A 859 0.18 23.26 -7.57
CA ALA A 859 0.71 24.42 -8.29
C ALA A 859 -0.41 25.21 -8.98
N GLY A 860 -1.33 24.53 -9.68
CA GLY A 860 -2.47 25.16 -10.34
C GLY A 860 -3.44 25.85 -9.37
N HIS A 861 -3.59 25.35 -8.13
CA HIS A 861 -4.37 26.01 -7.08
C HIS A 861 -3.66 27.22 -6.50
N VAL A 862 -2.35 27.13 -6.22
CA VAL A 862 -1.54 28.27 -5.75
C VAL A 862 -1.56 29.39 -6.79
N THR A 863 -1.38 29.10 -8.07
CA THR A 863 -1.37 30.12 -9.13
C THR A 863 -2.72 30.83 -9.27
N ARG A 864 -3.84 30.09 -9.20
CA ARG A 864 -5.18 30.64 -9.46
C ARG A 864 -5.82 31.28 -8.23
N HIS A 865 -5.54 30.74 -7.04
CA HIS A 865 -6.24 31.06 -5.79
C HIS A 865 -5.28 31.39 -4.64
N ALA A 866 -4.14 32.03 -4.94
CA ALA A 866 -3.19 32.48 -3.93
C ALA A 866 -3.87 33.30 -2.82
N ASP A 867 -3.47 33.05 -1.58
CA ASP A 867 -3.96 33.74 -0.38
C ASP A 867 -2.79 34.04 0.56
N ALA A 868 -2.81 35.21 1.20
CA ALA A 868 -1.78 35.64 2.15
C ALA A 868 -1.66 34.73 3.38
N ALA A 869 -2.68 33.92 3.68
CA ALA A 869 -2.64 32.96 4.79
C ALA A 869 -1.71 31.76 4.53
N PHE A 870 -1.59 31.30 3.28
CA PHE A 870 -0.82 30.09 2.95
C PHE A 870 0.40 30.33 2.05
N LEU A 871 0.42 31.44 1.30
CA LEU A 871 1.52 31.69 0.36
C LEU A 871 2.87 31.95 1.07
N PRO A 872 2.96 32.81 2.10
CA PRO A 872 4.19 32.99 2.86
C PRO A 872 4.75 31.69 3.49
N PRO A 873 3.98 30.84 4.21
CA PRO A 873 4.53 29.61 4.79
C PRO A 873 5.04 28.63 3.74
N LEU A 874 4.35 28.50 2.59
CA LEU A 874 4.80 27.69 1.46
C LEU A 874 6.15 28.18 0.90
N ILE A 875 6.33 29.49 0.74
CA ILE A 875 7.57 30.08 0.21
C ILE A 875 8.72 29.95 1.21
N VAL A 876 8.45 30.18 2.50
CA VAL A 876 9.45 29.92 3.57
C VAL A 876 9.89 28.46 3.51
N ALA A 877 8.95 27.51 3.43
CA ALA A 877 9.27 26.09 3.34
C ALA A 877 10.11 25.77 2.09
N VAL A 878 9.70 26.20 0.91
CA VAL A 878 10.47 26.02 -0.35
C VAL A 878 11.87 26.59 -0.25
N THR A 879 12.04 27.76 0.37
CA THR A 879 13.34 28.41 0.51
C THR A 879 14.30 27.62 1.42
N THR A 880 13.77 26.94 2.45
CA THR A 880 14.58 26.10 3.35
C THR A 880 14.97 24.75 2.76
N TRP A 881 14.20 24.24 1.78
CA TRP A 881 14.44 22.92 1.22
C TRP A 881 15.67 22.88 0.30
N PRO A 882 16.34 21.72 0.20
CA PRO A 882 17.31 21.49 -0.86
C PRO A 882 16.65 21.68 -2.24
N PRO A 883 17.38 22.20 -3.24
CA PRO A 883 16.84 22.42 -4.57
C PRO A 883 16.47 21.08 -5.22
N ALA A 884 15.17 20.74 -5.22
CA ALA A 884 14.61 19.55 -5.87
C ALA A 884 13.85 19.87 -7.16
N GLN A 885 13.49 21.15 -7.37
CA GLN A 885 12.71 21.64 -8.51
C GLN A 885 13.20 23.02 -8.96
N PRO A 886 12.90 23.45 -10.21
CA PRO A 886 13.23 24.79 -10.67
C PRO A 886 12.54 25.88 -9.83
N THR A 887 13.35 26.73 -9.19
CA THR A 887 12.88 27.90 -8.42
C THR A 887 13.38 29.20 -9.02
N VAL A 888 12.60 30.26 -8.88
CA VAL A 888 12.96 31.63 -9.25
C VAL A 888 13.24 32.44 -7.97
N PRO A 889 14.34 33.21 -7.91
CA PRO A 889 14.56 34.13 -6.80
C PRO A 889 13.55 35.29 -6.84
N ILE A 890 12.92 35.57 -5.70
CA ILE A 890 12.04 36.71 -5.46
C ILE A 890 12.85 37.93 -5.00
N THR A 891 13.83 37.70 -4.12
CA THR A 891 14.74 38.73 -3.60
C THR A 891 16.18 38.43 -4.01
N ALA A 892 17.05 39.45 -4.03
CA ALA A 892 18.48 39.20 -4.18
C ALA A 892 19.04 38.49 -2.92
N PRO A 893 20.20 37.80 -3.02
CA PRO A 893 20.88 37.28 -1.85
C PRO A 893 21.11 38.38 -0.79
N ARG A 894 20.78 38.07 0.48
CA ARG A 894 20.82 38.99 1.63
C ARG A 894 19.79 40.13 1.63
N GLU A 895 18.91 40.22 0.63
CA GLU A 895 17.85 41.23 0.61
C GLU A 895 16.62 40.75 1.37
N THR A 896 16.17 41.56 2.34
CA THR A 896 15.03 41.29 3.22
C THR A 896 13.74 41.96 2.77
N THR A 897 13.84 42.98 1.93
CA THR A 897 12.67 43.51 1.23
C THR A 897 12.14 42.50 0.21
N VAL A 898 10.86 42.17 0.31
CA VAL A 898 10.16 41.37 -0.69
C VAL A 898 9.37 42.29 -1.64
N PRO A 899 9.69 42.30 -2.96
CA PRO A 899 9.05 43.18 -3.94
C PRO A 899 7.57 42.81 -4.16
N GLY A 900 6.75 43.75 -4.66
CA GLY A 900 5.33 43.53 -4.95
C GLY A 900 4.41 44.55 -4.27
N PHE A 901 3.08 44.41 -4.43
CA PHE A 901 2.10 45.28 -3.78
C PHE A 901 1.16 44.45 -2.89
N PRO A 902 1.13 44.72 -1.56
CA PRO A 902 1.99 45.66 -0.83
C PRO A 902 3.44 45.13 -0.74
N ARG A 903 4.42 46.05 -0.68
CA ARG A 903 5.80 45.69 -0.35
C ARG A 903 5.84 45.17 1.09
N SER A 904 6.64 44.15 1.36
CA SER A 904 6.79 43.57 2.71
C SER A 904 8.25 43.30 3.03
N ASP A 905 8.55 43.06 4.31
CA ASP A 905 9.91 42.81 4.79
C ASP A 905 9.97 41.45 5.52
N LEU A 906 11.03 40.68 5.27
CA LEU A 906 11.29 39.39 5.93
C LEU A 906 11.60 39.56 7.43
N GLU A 907 12.11 40.72 7.84
CA GLU A 907 12.51 40.98 9.24
C GLU A 907 11.39 41.61 10.08
N ASP A 908 10.27 42.04 9.46
CA ASP A 908 9.13 42.60 10.19
C ASP A 908 8.49 41.54 11.12
N PRO A 909 8.55 41.69 12.45
CA PRO A 909 7.96 40.74 13.40
C PRO A 909 6.45 40.60 13.28
N ALA A 910 5.78 41.69 12.85
CA ALA A 910 4.35 41.70 12.55
C ALA A 910 4.08 41.40 11.06
N GLY A 911 5.12 41.13 10.28
CA GLY A 911 5.05 40.88 8.85
C GLY A 911 4.43 39.51 8.53
N PRO A 912 4.04 39.29 7.26
CA PRO A 912 3.49 38.00 6.84
C PRO A 912 4.51 36.85 6.86
N TRP A 913 5.81 37.16 6.83
CA TRP A 913 6.89 36.18 6.72
C TRP A 913 7.25 35.54 8.06
N LEU A 914 7.57 36.34 9.09
CA LEU A 914 7.88 35.81 10.42
C LEU A 914 6.65 35.16 11.08
N ARG A 915 5.45 35.71 10.87
CA ARG A 915 4.20 35.08 11.33
C ARG A 915 3.94 33.71 10.69
N ALA A 916 4.52 33.45 9.52
CA ALA A 916 4.35 32.18 8.81
C ALA A 916 5.31 31.08 9.27
N PHE A 917 6.28 31.36 10.14
CA PHE A 917 7.28 30.37 10.57
C PHE A 917 6.68 29.13 11.22
N PRO A 918 5.75 29.24 12.20
CA PRO A 918 5.11 28.06 12.80
C PRO A 918 4.40 27.19 11.76
N ASP A 919 3.70 27.83 10.81
CA ASP A 919 2.98 27.15 9.73
C ASP A 919 3.95 26.50 8.73
N ALA A 920 5.06 27.15 8.40
CA ALA A 920 6.11 26.60 7.54
C ALA A 920 6.78 25.36 8.17
N ALA A 921 7.00 25.36 9.49
CA ALA A 921 7.51 24.19 10.20
C ALA A 921 6.57 22.98 10.06
N GLU A 922 5.24 23.19 10.09
CA GLU A 922 4.25 22.12 9.86
C GLU A 922 4.27 21.58 8.42
N LEU A 923 4.74 22.38 7.45
CA LEU A 923 5.01 21.93 6.07
C LEU A 923 6.34 21.16 5.93
N GLY A 924 7.13 21.06 7.00
CA GLY A 924 8.46 20.44 6.99
C GLY A 924 9.58 21.40 6.55
N ALA A 925 9.44 22.70 6.82
CA ALA A 925 10.53 23.66 6.70
C ALA A 925 11.60 23.43 7.78
N ASP A 926 12.87 23.64 7.41
CA ASP A 926 13.98 23.71 8.36
C ASP A 926 14.31 25.19 8.61
N LEU A 927 13.73 25.75 9.67
CA LEU A 927 13.82 27.20 9.93
C LEU A 927 15.21 27.63 10.37
N ASP A 928 16.02 26.71 10.90
CA ASP A 928 17.39 27.00 11.36
C ASP A 928 18.29 27.43 10.20
N VAL A 929 18.02 26.92 8.99
CA VAL A 929 18.78 27.26 7.77
C VAL A 929 18.17 28.40 6.97
N PHE A 930 17.02 28.96 7.37
CA PHE A 930 16.29 29.94 6.56
C PHE A 930 17.13 31.17 6.23
N TRP A 931 17.76 31.80 7.23
CA TRP A 931 18.56 33.00 7.01
C TRP A 931 19.83 32.74 6.19
N ASP A 932 20.45 31.57 6.34
CA ASP A 932 21.58 31.15 5.51
C ASP A 932 21.17 30.98 4.04
N ARG A 933 19.97 30.45 3.80
CA ARG A 933 19.39 30.31 2.45
C ARG A 933 19.06 31.67 1.83
N ILE A 934 18.49 32.58 2.60
CA ILE A 934 18.26 33.97 2.16
C ILE A 934 19.60 34.65 1.82
N ALA A 935 20.61 34.49 2.67
CA ALA A 935 21.94 35.08 2.46
C ALA A 935 22.63 34.54 1.20
N THR A 936 22.38 33.28 0.84
CA THR A 936 23.03 32.62 -0.30
C THR A 936 22.27 32.80 -1.61
N GLY A 937 20.94 32.72 -1.57
CA GLY A 937 20.12 32.55 -2.77
C GLY A 937 18.84 33.39 -2.83
N GLY A 938 18.62 34.27 -1.86
CA GLY A 938 17.41 35.06 -1.70
C GLY A 938 16.19 34.21 -1.34
N LEU A 939 15.04 34.87 -1.19
CA LEU A 939 13.74 34.22 -1.05
C LEU A 939 13.35 33.55 -2.37
N ARG A 940 12.83 32.32 -2.36
CA ARG A 940 12.61 31.54 -3.60
C ARG A 940 11.20 31.01 -3.73
N VAL A 941 10.70 31.00 -4.96
CA VAL A 941 9.38 30.44 -5.32
C VAL A 941 9.52 29.44 -6.47
N PRO A 942 8.77 28.33 -6.48
CA PRO A 942 8.77 27.40 -7.60
C PRO A 942 8.31 28.08 -8.89
N ALA A 943 9.00 27.83 -10.00
CA ALA A 943 8.67 28.46 -11.28
C ALA A 943 7.22 28.15 -11.72
N ALA A 944 6.73 26.95 -11.40
CA ALA A 944 5.37 26.49 -11.72
C ALA A 944 4.27 27.32 -11.06
N TRP A 945 4.55 28.08 -9.99
CA TRP A 945 3.52 28.85 -9.27
C TRP A 945 3.29 30.24 -9.87
N LEU A 946 4.28 30.78 -10.60
CA LEU A 946 4.30 32.18 -11.00
C LEU A 946 3.24 32.56 -12.06
N GLY A 947 2.72 31.58 -12.81
CA GLY A 947 1.69 31.79 -13.84
C GLY A 947 1.99 32.96 -14.79
N ASN A 948 0.94 33.53 -15.37
CA ASN A 948 1.06 34.74 -16.18
C ASN A 948 1.20 35.97 -15.28
N GLY A 949 2.30 36.73 -15.46
CA GLY A 949 2.57 37.96 -14.71
C GLY A 949 3.60 37.85 -13.58
N GLY A 950 4.16 36.66 -13.36
CA GLY A 950 5.29 36.48 -12.44
C GLY A 950 4.96 36.70 -10.98
N TRP A 951 6.01 36.96 -10.17
CA TRP A 951 5.89 37.17 -8.73
C TRP A 951 4.94 38.31 -8.34
N PRO A 952 4.99 39.52 -8.95
CA PRO A 952 4.11 40.62 -8.57
C PRO A 952 2.63 40.27 -8.70
N ALA A 953 2.24 39.55 -9.76
CA ALA A 953 0.86 39.13 -9.97
C ALA A 953 0.41 38.07 -8.96
N LEU A 954 1.28 37.14 -8.59
CA LEU A 954 0.98 36.13 -7.57
C LEU A 954 0.80 36.78 -6.19
N TRP A 955 1.72 37.67 -5.80
CA TRP A 955 1.67 38.35 -4.51
C TRP A 955 0.50 39.33 -4.37
N GLN A 956 0.20 40.10 -5.42
CA GLN A 956 -0.96 40.99 -5.44
C GLN A 956 -2.26 40.20 -5.33
N ARG A 957 -2.34 39.00 -5.93
CA ARG A 957 -3.52 38.13 -5.82
C ARG A 957 -3.69 37.63 -4.38
N ALA A 958 -2.60 37.19 -3.75
CA ALA A 958 -2.60 36.69 -2.38
C ALA A 958 -2.99 37.74 -1.33
N THR A 959 -2.55 38.98 -1.51
CA THR A 959 -2.77 40.07 -0.55
C THR A 959 -4.01 40.90 -0.84
N ARG A 960 -4.73 40.61 -1.93
CA ARG A 960 -5.98 41.27 -2.24
C ARG A 960 -6.99 40.91 -1.14
N PRO A 961 -7.62 41.90 -0.47
CA PRO A 961 -8.66 41.58 0.50
C PRO A 961 -9.73 40.75 -0.20
N PRO A 962 -10.25 39.70 0.46
CA PRO A 962 -11.30 38.87 -0.11
C PRO A 962 -12.43 39.80 -0.56
N ARG A 963 -12.84 39.69 -1.82
CA ARG A 963 -13.97 40.47 -2.33
C ARG A 963 -15.17 40.11 -1.46
N GLN A 964 -15.53 40.98 -0.51
CA GLN A 964 -16.82 40.90 0.13
C GLN A 964 -17.83 40.89 -1.01
N HIS A 965 -18.58 39.80 -1.16
CA HIS A 965 -19.74 39.79 -2.03
C HIS A 965 -20.67 40.89 -1.49
N ARG A 966 -20.61 42.08 -2.08
CA ARG A 966 -21.59 43.14 -1.88
C ARG A 966 -22.92 42.51 -2.25
N ARG A 967 -23.74 42.20 -1.23
CA ARG A 967 -25.18 42.05 -1.44
C ARG A 967 -25.63 43.30 -2.18
N PRO A 968 -26.40 43.20 -3.28
CA PRO A 968 -26.90 44.37 -3.96
C PRO A 968 -27.68 45.21 -2.94
N HIS A 969 -27.25 46.46 -2.73
CA HIS A 969 -28.03 47.41 -1.96
C HIS A 969 -29.41 47.49 -2.63
N ALA A 970 -30.46 47.22 -1.84
CA ALA A 970 -31.81 47.58 -2.22
C ALA A 970 -31.82 49.08 -2.57
N PRO A 971 -32.50 49.49 -3.65
CA PRO A 971 -32.61 50.91 -3.98
C PRO A 971 -33.29 51.62 -2.81
N SER A 972 -32.61 52.62 -2.26
CA SER A 972 -33.20 53.57 -1.32
C SER A 972 -34.40 54.21 -2.01
N GLY A 973 -35.61 53.85 -1.59
CA GLY A 973 -36.81 54.61 -1.95
C GLY A 973 -36.70 56.04 -1.42
N PRO A 974 -37.38 57.01 -2.06
CA PRO A 974 -37.33 58.40 -1.64
C PRO A 974 -37.84 58.56 -0.20
N SER A 975 -37.18 59.42 0.58
CA SER A 975 -37.63 59.74 1.93
C SER A 975 -38.96 60.49 1.87
N LEU A 976 -39.82 60.22 2.85
CA LEU A 976 -41.12 60.88 3.05
C LEU A 976 -41.01 62.35 3.52
N GLU A 977 -39.86 63.01 3.35
CA GLU A 977 -39.67 64.43 3.72
C GLU A 977 -39.77 65.42 2.55
N GLU A 978 -39.96 64.96 1.29
CA GLU A 978 -40.15 65.84 0.12
C GLU A 978 -41.62 65.98 -0.36
N CYS A 979 -42.63 65.69 0.47
CA CYS A 979 -44.05 65.94 0.17
C CYS A 979 -44.72 67.03 1.01
N SER A 980 -43.95 67.90 1.67
CA SER A 980 -44.50 69.12 2.30
C SER A 980 -43.71 70.37 1.92
N ARG A 981 -43.73 70.73 0.63
CA ARG A 981 -43.54 72.11 0.12
C ARG A 981 -44.05 72.25 -1.31
#